data_AF-S9PLF1-F1
#
_entry.id   AF-S9PLF1-F1
#
_cell.length_a   1.000
_cell.length_b   1.000
_cell.length_c   1.000
_cell.angle_alpha   90.00
_cell.angle_beta   90.00
_cell.angle_gamma   90.00
#
_symmetry.space_group_name_H-M   'P 1'
#
loop_
_entity.id
_entity.type
_entity.pdbx_description
1 polymer ?
#
loop_
_entity_poly.entity_id
_entity_poly.type
_entity_poly.pdbx_seq_one_letter_code
_entity_poly.pdbx_strand_id
1 'polypeptide(L)'
;MKLYPEFMITWKSSKSLKGQLRVPRGVMALVVGLLAACGDRGDTDQTPQPLPLHPQSGNSQGALAVGQYSLRSVHSNLCLEVAGASTADGALVQQTNCANVAQQHFEVLSSADGTYQLRAVHSGKPLDVRGNNQVSGELLQQWNDNGGPNQRFILTAQGDAYQIKASHSGKCIDVKDMSQAVGGQIHQWDCHGQPNQQWRLEAVTQPEPNPSAPPLELPLELLSDGSPSLPAISEASLHVDSSKLGTVSQLWWTCHRCAFFGAPEFEATNQPPTRIKASVRVLGGLSPDQAGSIPWIDITDATVKLADVERVQGGLTRGGFYTTRMSLTLDATTRARLVAAPGANRIQFRFNGTDGESNGYRVLNLQLQDAQGNSLASNPVRYADIQAEKVAGQTSSADVTAGEALWYGQGKLLKSSIVRRNITAACSSCHASDGRDLQYFNYSNNAIVQRSRFHGLSEAQGRQIAAYIRYSQRNVPHVAQATPWNPPYQPGPGLDSKPILEWAAGAGLGAVLETPTQAVQALFGKPPASLSQADVDAVMNANATMNAREVAMPLQYPDWNAWLPTIHPLDVWPTGASSAGSFENGAQWSQSSRTHPKASAEQIEAWLKAHKNPNGQYGDWSHLTPSERNEIQSYFSNFGWEGYRFLGGGRGNHIASSGEYGAQVGARLLAARASSATTGSDPASFTTNAFIERAVMSMLHWNVIKQWEWAHTHGLEGNQQWFIGDFNSTTKTWRGRGEVRGWPFNTVSVFFLAPHMLYQADESSGKVTREWYLAWERSNIVGSYYRTNAWYQMQVSINPGAQGDWVNFSVDWPYLTGFDELLSQSVGTSTPAHANAAFLSDIRLLQARIKSAQYVNNDIPLYVPTQTNGLINNRGRFSRAQVLKHLAPTNFMDQATTQGTSRTPFSKLEQLQTGLYLKVLNGAINQFNVLYTDTNPASWRRCDPANTELGEPEPYAGFAFCVDQTRQPLAQPTSGNFAMNAVNGRVTAEQKQQYGVWKATQLGAEAQRIQKWRDWTLRIWP
;
A
#
# COMPACT_ATOMS: atom_id res chain seq x y z
N MET A 1 -2.17 7.38 -64.24
CA MET A 1 -2.11 6.41 -65.35
C MET A 1 -3.20 5.36 -65.12
N LYS A 2 -3.90 4.98 -66.17
CA LYS A 2 -5.22 4.34 -66.29
C LYS A 2 -5.22 2.80 -66.04
N LEU A 3 -6.31 2.25 -65.44
CA LEU A 3 -7.20 1.14 -65.92
C LEU A 3 -7.76 0.17 -64.83
N TYR A 4 -9.06 -0.11 -64.99
CA TYR A 4 -10.07 -0.99 -64.32
C TYR A 4 -9.87 -2.52 -64.57
N PRO A 5 -10.77 -3.51 -64.23
CA PRO A 5 -12.15 -3.47 -63.63
C PRO A 5 -12.57 -4.56 -62.57
N GLU A 6 -13.75 -4.32 -61.96
CA GLU A 6 -14.92 -5.21 -61.58
C GLU A 6 -14.73 -6.60 -60.92
N PHE A 7 -15.48 -6.93 -59.85
CA PHE A 7 -16.82 -7.59 -59.93
C PHE A 7 -17.72 -7.31 -58.70
N MET A 8 -18.99 -6.98 -58.97
CA MET A 8 -20.13 -7.04 -58.03
C MET A 8 -20.88 -8.37 -58.20
N ILE A 9 -21.33 -8.99 -57.09
CA ILE A 9 -22.55 -9.83 -57.07
C ILE A 9 -23.32 -9.55 -55.76
N THR A 10 -24.56 -9.09 -55.91
CA THR A 10 -25.63 -8.96 -54.90
C THR A 10 -26.46 -10.26 -54.77
N TRP A 11 -27.14 -10.50 -53.63
CA TRP A 11 -28.54 -11.00 -53.44
C TRP A 11 -28.71 -11.52 -51.99
N LYS A 12 -29.51 -10.92 -51.09
CA LYS A 12 -30.98 -10.99 -50.85
C LYS A 12 -31.58 -12.37 -50.50
N SER A 13 -32.18 -12.39 -49.29
CA SER A 13 -33.45 -13.01 -48.84
C SER A 13 -33.61 -14.50 -48.45
N SER A 14 -34.09 -14.66 -47.20
CA SER A 14 -35.28 -15.39 -46.71
C SER A 14 -35.27 -16.89 -46.35
N LYS A 15 -35.72 -17.11 -45.08
CA LYS A 15 -36.71 -18.09 -44.54
C LYS A 15 -36.45 -19.62 -44.57
N SER A 16 -36.39 -20.14 -43.34
CA SER A 16 -37.02 -21.35 -42.74
C SER A 16 -37.28 -22.62 -43.58
N LEU A 17 -36.94 -23.80 -43.02
CA LEU A 17 -37.92 -24.80 -42.54
C LEU A 17 -37.26 -26.04 -41.90
N LYS A 18 -37.79 -26.37 -40.69
CA LYS A 18 -38.07 -27.68 -40.04
C LYS A 18 -37.33 -28.97 -40.47
N GLY A 19 -36.89 -29.70 -39.45
CA GLY A 19 -36.78 -31.17 -39.44
C GLY A 19 -37.11 -31.73 -38.06
N GLN A 20 -38.16 -32.56 -37.99
CA GLN A 20 -38.61 -33.33 -36.83
C GLN A 20 -37.77 -34.61 -36.63
N LEU A 21 -37.65 -35.10 -35.40
CA LEU A 21 -37.62 -36.56 -35.17
C LEU A 21 -38.27 -36.93 -33.82
N ARG A 22 -39.03 -38.03 -33.84
CA ARG A 22 -39.92 -38.55 -32.79
C ARG A 22 -39.23 -39.57 -31.87
N VAL A 23 -39.82 -39.64 -30.67
CA VAL A 23 -39.80 -40.55 -29.49
C VAL A 23 -39.69 -42.07 -29.75
N PRO A 24 -39.36 -42.91 -28.74
CA PRO A 24 -40.41 -43.50 -27.88
C PRO A 24 -40.08 -43.63 -26.36
N ARG A 25 -41.16 -43.86 -25.60
CA ARG A 25 -41.33 -43.91 -24.13
C ARG A 25 -41.37 -45.36 -23.59
N GLY A 26 -41.19 -45.50 -22.27
CA GLY A 26 -41.74 -46.53 -21.37
C GLY A 26 -40.70 -47.01 -20.32
N VAL A 27 -40.92 -47.06 -19.00
CA VAL A 27 -42.15 -47.38 -18.23
C VAL A 27 -42.14 -46.75 -16.80
N MET A 28 -43.35 -46.43 -16.31
CA MET A 28 -43.91 -46.10 -14.97
C MET A 28 -43.24 -46.74 -13.72
N ALA A 29 -43.37 -46.27 -12.47
CA ALA A 29 -44.52 -45.70 -11.69
C ALA A 29 -43.99 -44.82 -10.53
N LEU A 30 -44.60 -43.76 -9.95
CA LEU A 30 -45.97 -43.28 -9.63
C LEU A 30 -46.47 -43.64 -8.21
N VAL A 31 -46.45 -42.65 -7.29
CA VAL A 31 -47.41 -42.35 -6.19
C VAL A 31 -47.24 -40.85 -5.87
N VAL A 32 -48.07 -39.91 -6.34
CA VAL A 32 -49.42 -39.45 -5.92
C VAL A 32 -49.42 -38.49 -4.71
N GLY A 33 -50.04 -37.33 -4.91
CA GLY A 33 -50.42 -36.33 -3.89
C GLY A 33 -50.37 -34.89 -4.41
N LEU A 34 -51.16 -34.55 -5.45
CA LEU A 34 -52.37 -33.67 -5.39
C LEU A 34 -52.09 -32.19 -5.06
N LEU A 35 -52.68 -31.17 -5.70
CA LEU A 35 -53.43 -30.96 -6.95
C LEU A 35 -53.79 -29.45 -7.00
N ALA A 36 -54.02 -28.96 -8.22
CA ALA A 36 -54.81 -27.78 -8.64
C ALA A 36 -54.16 -26.38 -8.53
N ALA A 37 -53.78 -25.72 -9.63
CA ALA A 37 -54.56 -25.15 -10.76
C ALA A 37 -55.12 -23.74 -10.42
N CYS A 38 -54.56 -22.66 -10.97
CA CYS A 38 -54.85 -22.00 -12.26
C CYS A 38 -55.81 -20.79 -12.11
N GLY A 39 -55.40 -19.63 -12.64
CA GLY A 39 -56.33 -18.69 -13.31
C GLY A 39 -56.44 -17.24 -12.79
N ASP A 40 -55.79 -16.34 -13.54
CA ASP A 40 -56.25 -15.01 -14.03
C ASP A 40 -56.60 -13.78 -13.15
N ARG A 41 -55.95 -12.66 -13.57
CA ARG A 41 -56.38 -11.25 -13.75
C ARG A 41 -56.94 -10.40 -12.59
N GLY A 42 -56.35 -9.20 -12.45
CA GLY A 42 -57.09 -7.93 -12.30
C GLY A 42 -56.84 -7.10 -11.04
N ASP A 43 -55.98 -6.09 -11.19
CA ASP A 43 -55.99 -4.72 -10.63
C ASP A 43 -56.22 -4.42 -9.12
N THR A 44 -55.32 -3.55 -8.62
CA THR A 44 -55.46 -2.44 -7.64
C THR A 44 -54.53 -2.47 -6.42
N ASP A 45 -53.64 -1.47 -6.42
CA ASP A 45 -53.11 -0.68 -5.30
C ASP A 45 -53.17 -1.30 -3.89
N GLN A 46 -52.05 -1.88 -3.44
CA GLN A 46 -51.67 -1.90 -2.02
C GLN A 46 -50.16 -1.74 -1.87
N THR A 47 -49.78 -0.70 -1.14
CA THR A 47 -48.44 -0.41 -0.61
C THR A 47 -47.81 -1.64 0.07
N PRO A 48 -46.53 -1.97 -0.20
CA PRO A 48 -45.85 -3.03 0.55
C PRO A 48 -45.55 -2.56 1.98
N GLN A 49 -46.20 -3.20 2.95
CA GLN A 49 -45.80 -3.15 4.36
C GLN A 49 -44.43 -3.84 4.52
N PRO A 50 -43.46 -3.25 5.24
CA PRO A 50 -42.19 -3.93 5.51
C PRO A 50 -42.41 -5.14 6.42
N LEU A 51 -41.94 -6.30 5.96
CA LEU A 51 -41.90 -7.54 6.73
C LEU A 51 -41.01 -7.34 7.98
N PRO A 52 -41.48 -7.68 9.19
CA PRO A 52 -40.60 -7.73 10.35
C PRO A 52 -39.60 -8.89 10.16
N LEU A 53 -38.32 -8.54 10.16
CA LEU A 53 -37.21 -9.51 10.19
C LEU A 53 -37.27 -10.26 11.53
N HIS A 54 -37.78 -11.49 11.51
CA HIS A 54 -37.55 -12.44 12.60
C HIS A 54 -36.20 -13.15 12.41
N PRO A 55 -35.36 -13.24 13.46
CA PRO A 55 -34.22 -14.14 13.46
C PRO A 55 -34.71 -15.58 13.53
N GLN A 56 -34.41 -16.40 12.52
CA GLN A 56 -34.56 -17.84 12.65
C GLN A 56 -33.44 -18.41 13.53
N SER A 57 -33.86 -19.24 14.47
CA SER A 57 -33.09 -19.96 15.47
C SER A 57 -31.90 -20.73 14.91
N GLY A 58 -30.71 -20.37 15.39
CA GLY A 58 -29.47 -21.15 15.27
C GLY A 58 -28.46 -20.65 16.32
N ASN A 59 -27.95 -21.56 17.15
CA ASN A 59 -27.08 -21.30 18.31
C ASN A 59 -25.74 -20.61 17.98
N SER A 60 -25.76 -19.30 17.80
CA SER A 60 -24.58 -18.43 17.92
C SER A 60 -25.03 -17.10 18.49
N GLN A 61 -24.61 -16.77 19.71
CA GLN A 61 -24.85 -15.44 20.29
C GLN A 61 -24.07 -14.39 19.50
N GLY A 62 -24.75 -13.78 18.53
CA GLY A 62 -24.19 -12.71 17.70
C GLY A 62 -24.05 -11.42 18.49
N ALA A 63 -22.88 -10.80 18.41
CA ALA A 63 -22.65 -9.43 18.86
C ALA A 63 -23.65 -8.47 18.15
N LEU A 64 -24.11 -7.45 18.87
CA LEU A 64 -24.97 -6.40 18.31
C LEU A 64 -24.19 -5.66 17.21
N ALA A 65 -24.83 -5.43 16.05
CA ALA A 65 -24.23 -4.64 14.99
C ALA A 65 -23.94 -3.20 15.47
N VAL A 66 -22.73 -2.69 15.20
CA VAL A 66 -22.42 -1.28 15.45
C VAL A 66 -23.30 -0.38 14.59
N GLY A 67 -23.79 0.74 15.14
CA GLY A 67 -24.75 1.61 14.47
C GLY A 67 -25.48 2.57 15.41
N GLN A 68 -26.42 3.36 14.89
CA GLN A 68 -27.23 4.30 15.68
C GLN A 68 -28.55 3.66 16.11
N TYR A 69 -28.88 3.79 17.40
CA TYR A 69 -30.08 3.19 17.98
C TYR A 69 -30.82 4.21 18.85
N SER A 70 -32.15 4.12 18.86
CA SER A 70 -32.98 4.66 19.93
C SER A 70 -33.16 3.56 20.98
N LEU A 71 -32.94 3.89 22.25
CA LEU A 71 -33.09 2.96 23.36
C LEU A 71 -34.47 3.19 24.00
N ARG A 72 -35.44 2.32 23.70
CA ARG A 72 -36.79 2.39 24.26
C ARG A 72 -36.92 1.48 25.47
N SER A 73 -37.33 2.02 26.62
CA SER A 73 -37.58 1.20 27.81
C SER A 73 -38.76 0.25 27.57
N VAL A 74 -38.60 -1.03 27.91
CA VAL A 74 -39.68 -2.03 27.83
C VAL A 74 -40.81 -1.71 28.83
N HIS A 75 -40.48 -1.05 29.95
CA HIS A 75 -41.44 -0.69 31.00
C HIS A 75 -42.39 0.44 30.62
N SER A 76 -41.87 1.55 30.13
CA SER A 76 -42.63 2.79 29.90
C SER A 76 -42.93 3.06 28.42
N ASN A 77 -42.28 2.35 27.51
CA ASN A 77 -42.22 2.64 26.08
C ASN A 77 -41.68 4.05 25.73
N LEU A 78 -41.04 4.72 26.70
CA LEU A 78 -40.34 6.00 26.54
C LEU A 78 -38.88 5.76 26.12
N CYS A 79 -38.29 6.75 25.44
CA CYS A 79 -36.94 6.66 24.91
C CYS A 79 -35.92 7.35 25.82
N LEU A 80 -34.73 6.75 25.89
CA LEU A 80 -33.56 7.32 26.54
C LEU A 80 -33.17 8.64 25.87
N GLU A 81 -32.85 9.67 26.66
CA GLU A 81 -32.51 11.00 26.18
C GLU A 81 -31.46 11.66 27.09
N VAL A 82 -30.54 12.44 26.50
CA VAL A 82 -29.77 13.44 27.26
C VAL A 82 -30.62 14.70 27.48
N ALA A 83 -30.88 15.02 28.75
CA ALA A 83 -31.80 16.07 29.14
C ALA A 83 -31.47 17.42 28.49
N GLY A 84 -32.49 18.02 27.86
CA GLY A 84 -32.40 19.35 27.24
C GLY A 84 -31.48 19.43 26.02
N ALA A 85 -31.12 18.29 25.40
CA ALA A 85 -30.13 18.21 24.31
C ALA A 85 -28.79 18.90 24.67
N SER A 86 -28.45 18.94 25.95
CA SER A 86 -27.24 19.61 26.43
C SER A 86 -25.99 18.92 25.88
N THR A 87 -24.97 19.70 25.53
CA THR A 87 -23.63 19.21 25.15
C THR A 87 -22.63 19.35 26.30
N ALA A 88 -23.05 19.86 27.46
CA ALA A 88 -22.19 20.02 28.64
C ALA A 88 -21.87 18.66 29.29
N ASP A 89 -20.69 18.56 29.91
CA ASP A 89 -20.36 17.45 30.81
C ASP A 89 -21.31 17.49 32.02
N GLY A 90 -21.76 16.31 32.46
CA GLY A 90 -22.64 16.16 33.61
C GLY A 90 -24.13 16.35 33.32
N ALA A 91 -24.51 16.60 32.06
CA ALA A 91 -25.91 16.60 31.67
C ALA A 91 -26.53 15.22 31.91
N LEU A 92 -27.64 15.19 32.65
CA LEU A 92 -28.29 13.97 33.09
C LEU A 92 -29.02 13.26 31.95
N VAL A 93 -29.15 11.94 32.10
CA VAL A 93 -29.91 11.09 31.19
C VAL A 93 -31.28 10.81 31.79
N GLN A 94 -32.31 10.92 30.96
CA GLN A 94 -33.71 10.76 31.34
C GLN A 94 -34.45 9.90 30.31
N GLN A 95 -35.68 9.49 30.62
CA GLN A 95 -36.63 9.00 29.63
C GLN A 95 -37.63 10.09 29.24
N THR A 96 -38.06 10.09 27.97
CA THR A 96 -39.07 11.02 27.47
C THR A 96 -39.86 10.38 26.32
N ASN A 97 -40.85 11.10 25.79
CA ASN A 97 -41.58 10.67 24.60
C ASN A 97 -40.58 10.42 23.44
N CYS A 98 -40.65 9.23 22.87
CA CYS A 98 -39.82 8.87 21.72
C CYS A 98 -40.06 9.82 20.56
N ALA A 99 -38.99 10.47 20.10
CA ALA A 99 -38.97 11.34 18.93
C ALA A 99 -37.70 11.05 18.13
N ASN A 100 -37.74 11.30 16.82
CA ASN A 100 -36.56 11.14 15.97
C ASN A 100 -35.67 12.39 16.06
N VAL A 101 -34.94 12.51 17.18
CA VAL A 101 -34.09 13.66 17.50
C VAL A 101 -32.73 13.18 18.01
N ALA A 102 -31.67 13.90 17.65
CA ALA A 102 -30.29 13.44 17.85
C ALA A 102 -29.92 13.18 19.33
N GLN A 103 -30.56 13.86 20.28
CA GLN A 103 -30.34 13.66 21.72
C GLN A 103 -30.98 12.38 22.30
N GLN A 104 -31.80 11.67 21.51
CA GLN A 104 -32.37 10.36 21.83
C GLN A 104 -31.68 9.22 21.05
N HIS A 105 -30.74 9.56 20.16
CA HIS A 105 -30.01 8.60 19.34
C HIS A 105 -28.64 8.35 19.96
N PHE A 106 -28.28 7.08 20.07
CA PHE A 106 -26.99 6.65 20.60
C PHE A 106 -26.28 5.78 19.58
N GLU A 107 -25.06 6.18 19.23
CA GLU A 107 -24.15 5.38 18.44
C GLU A 107 -23.53 4.31 19.35
N VAL A 108 -23.78 3.05 19.01
CA VAL A 108 -23.21 1.88 19.66
C VAL A 108 -21.87 1.56 18.99
N LEU A 109 -20.79 1.79 19.72
CA LEU A 109 -19.42 1.52 19.28
C LEU A 109 -18.88 0.30 20.02
N SER A 110 -18.31 -0.67 19.32
CA SER A 110 -17.63 -1.81 19.95
C SER A 110 -16.23 -1.43 20.40
N SER A 111 -15.82 -1.96 21.55
CA SER A 111 -14.46 -1.85 22.10
C SER A 111 -13.72 -3.19 21.97
N ALA A 112 -12.40 -3.14 21.87
CA ALA A 112 -11.55 -4.32 21.67
C ALA A 112 -11.62 -5.33 22.83
N ASP A 113 -12.08 -4.90 24.01
CA ASP A 113 -12.28 -5.73 25.21
C ASP A 113 -13.65 -6.44 25.26
N GLY A 114 -14.45 -6.32 24.19
CA GLY A 114 -15.78 -6.92 24.10
C GLY A 114 -16.89 -6.10 24.76
N THR A 115 -16.59 -4.90 25.27
CA THR A 115 -17.60 -3.94 25.76
C THR A 115 -18.06 -2.98 24.66
N TYR A 116 -19.09 -2.19 24.93
CA TYR A 116 -19.64 -1.17 24.04
C TYR A 116 -19.60 0.21 24.68
N GLN A 117 -19.43 1.24 23.86
CA GLN A 117 -19.71 2.62 24.24
C GLN A 117 -21.04 3.04 23.60
N LEU A 118 -21.86 3.77 24.36
CA LEU A 118 -23.13 4.35 23.90
C LEU A 118 -22.94 5.87 23.80
N ARG A 119 -22.66 6.37 22.59
CA ARG A 119 -22.32 7.78 22.36
C ARG A 119 -23.55 8.55 21.88
N ALA A 120 -23.98 9.57 22.63
CA ALA A 120 -25.10 10.40 22.23
C ALA A 120 -24.75 11.15 20.93
N VAL A 121 -25.61 11.02 19.91
CA VAL A 121 -25.31 11.50 18.55
C VAL A 121 -25.23 13.03 18.50
N HIS A 122 -26.04 13.76 19.29
CA HIS A 122 -26.06 15.24 19.28
C HIS A 122 -24.81 15.87 19.90
N SER A 123 -24.21 15.24 20.92
CA SER A 123 -23.09 15.80 21.68
C SER A 123 -21.74 15.15 21.36
N GLY A 124 -21.76 13.96 20.76
CA GLY A 124 -20.56 13.14 20.56
C GLY A 124 -19.98 12.59 21.86
N LYS A 125 -20.72 12.65 22.98
CA LYS A 125 -20.25 12.22 24.31
C LYS A 125 -20.85 10.88 24.72
N PRO A 126 -20.07 9.98 25.34
CA PRO A 126 -20.58 8.73 25.87
C PRO A 126 -21.55 8.92 27.04
N LEU A 127 -22.48 7.97 27.17
CA LEU A 127 -23.15 7.68 28.43
C LEU A 127 -22.10 7.32 29.49
N ASP A 128 -22.30 7.86 30.69
CA ASP A 128 -21.34 7.84 31.79
C ASP A 128 -22.11 7.62 33.09
N VAL A 129 -21.68 6.65 33.89
CA VAL A 129 -22.14 6.55 35.29
C VAL A 129 -21.37 7.56 36.11
N ARG A 130 -22.10 8.49 36.74
CA ARG A 130 -21.51 9.66 37.39
C ARG A 130 -20.47 9.28 38.43
N GLY A 131 -19.30 9.91 38.32
CA GLY A 131 -18.20 9.77 39.27
C GLY A 131 -17.57 8.37 39.32
N ASN A 132 -17.79 7.51 38.31
CA ASN A 132 -17.37 6.10 38.33
C ASN A 132 -17.87 5.35 39.60
N ASN A 133 -18.99 5.80 40.16
CA ASN A 133 -19.55 5.24 41.37
C ASN A 133 -20.08 3.82 41.09
N GLN A 134 -19.99 2.93 42.07
CA GLN A 134 -20.42 1.53 41.94
C GLN A 134 -21.68 1.21 42.74
N VAL A 135 -22.24 2.20 43.47
CA VAL A 135 -23.46 2.01 44.27
C VAL A 135 -24.73 2.09 43.41
N SER A 136 -25.75 1.33 43.80
CA SER A 136 -27.11 1.43 43.23
C SER A 136 -27.70 2.81 43.51
N GLY A 137 -28.36 3.39 42.51
CA GLY A 137 -29.00 4.70 42.60
C GLY A 137 -28.19 5.85 42.00
N GLU A 138 -26.94 5.63 41.60
CA GLU A 138 -26.14 6.66 40.92
C GLU A 138 -26.70 6.96 39.54
N LEU A 139 -26.83 8.24 39.22
CA LEU A 139 -27.42 8.70 37.97
C LEU A 139 -26.49 8.51 36.78
N LEU A 140 -27.08 8.26 35.62
CA LEU A 140 -26.39 8.37 34.35
C LEU A 140 -26.36 9.83 33.90
N GLN A 141 -25.24 10.19 33.30
CA GLN A 141 -24.97 11.46 32.66
C GLN A 141 -24.31 11.22 31.31
N GLN A 142 -24.07 12.28 30.55
CA GLN A 142 -23.02 12.26 29.52
C GLN A 142 -21.75 12.93 30.05
N TRP A 143 -20.60 12.51 29.56
CA TRP A 143 -19.32 13.11 29.89
C TRP A 143 -18.34 12.96 28.72
N ASN A 144 -17.36 13.85 28.60
CA ASN A 144 -16.28 13.69 27.64
C ASN A 144 -15.64 12.29 27.73
N ASP A 145 -15.30 11.71 26.57
CA ASP A 145 -14.65 10.40 26.54
C ASP A 145 -13.27 10.49 27.18
N ASN A 146 -13.08 9.74 28.26
CA ASN A 146 -11.83 9.67 29.01
C ASN A 146 -11.26 8.24 29.07
N GLY A 147 -11.86 7.30 28.32
CA GLY A 147 -11.49 5.89 28.35
C GLY A 147 -11.84 5.17 29.65
N GLY A 148 -12.61 5.79 30.55
CA GLY A 148 -12.99 5.23 31.85
C GLY A 148 -13.97 4.05 31.73
N PRO A 149 -13.90 3.06 32.64
CA PRO A 149 -14.75 1.88 32.57
C PRO A 149 -16.22 2.16 32.91
N ASN A 150 -16.52 3.32 33.50
CA ASN A 150 -17.88 3.84 33.71
C ASN A 150 -18.56 4.36 32.43
N GLN A 151 -17.84 4.38 31.30
CA GLN A 151 -18.33 4.71 29.95
C GLN A 151 -18.32 3.48 29.03
N ARG A 152 -18.21 2.28 29.60
CA ARG A 152 -18.17 0.99 28.90
C ARG A 152 -19.31 0.12 29.40
N PHE A 153 -20.05 -0.49 28.49
CA PHE A 153 -21.26 -1.25 28.77
C PHE A 153 -21.24 -2.64 28.15
N ILE A 154 -21.79 -3.62 28.85
CA ILE A 154 -22.01 -4.98 28.36
C ILE A 154 -23.49 -5.10 28.01
N LEU A 155 -23.80 -5.40 26.75
CA LEU A 155 -25.17 -5.55 26.27
C LEU A 155 -25.48 -7.04 26.15
N THR A 156 -26.46 -7.52 26.92
CA THR A 156 -26.90 -8.92 26.91
C THR A 156 -28.32 -9.01 26.37
N ALA A 157 -28.52 -9.76 25.29
CA ALA A 157 -29.84 -9.96 24.69
C ALA A 157 -30.78 -10.72 25.66
N GLN A 158 -32.03 -10.26 25.73
CA GLN A 158 -33.13 -10.80 26.53
C GLN A 158 -34.40 -10.79 25.65
N GLY A 159 -34.54 -11.77 24.75
CA GLY A 159 -35.63 -11.79 23.77
C GLY A 159 -35.48 -10.69 22.71
N ASP A 160 -36.46 -9.80 22.61
CA ASP A 160 -36.48 -8.61 21.71
C ASP A 160 -35.83 -7.36 22.33
N ALA A 161 -35.31 -7.46 23.57
CA ALA A 161 -34.70 -6.35 24.30
C ALA A 161 -33.28 -6.70 24.77
N TYR A 162 -32.58 -5.70 25.32
CA TYR A 162 -31.25 -5.84 25.91
C TYR A 162 -31.23 -5.39 27.36
N GLN A 163 -30.49 -6.13 28.17
CA GLN A 163 -30.01 -5.65 29.46
C GLN A 163 -28.63 -4.99 29.26
N ILE A 164 -28.48 -3.74 29.71
CA ILE A 164 -27.27 -2.95 29.52
C ILE A 164 -26.57 -2.77 30.86
N LYS A 165 -25.37 -3.33 31.02
CA LYS A 165 -24.61 -3.30 32.28
C LYS A 165 -23.41 -2.39 32.19
N ALA A 166 -23.19 -1.51 33.15
CA ALA A 166 -21.95 -0.76 33.24
C ALA A 166 -20.80 -1.72 33.61
N SER A 167 -19.72 -1.69 32.82
CA SER A 167 -18.61 -2.65 32.92
C SER A 167 -17.91 -2.58 34.28
N HIS A 168 -17.76 -1.37 34.84
CA HIS A 168 -17.05 -1.15 36.11
C HIS A 168 -17.82 -1.62 37.35
N SER A 169 -19.15 -1.58 37.34
CA SER A 169 -19.99 -1.87 38.51
C SER A 169 -20.79 -3.17 38.40
N GLY A 170 -20.92 -3.73 37.20
CA GLY A 170 -21.77 -4.88 36.90
C GLY A 170 -23.27 -4.60 37.03
N LYS A 171 -23.67 -3.34 37.26
CA LYS A 171 -25.06 -2.91 37.47
C LYS A 171 -25.73 -2.48 36.17
N CYS A 172 -27.05 -2.60 36.13
CA CYS A 172 -27.86 -2.37 34.95
C CYS A 172 -28.29 -0.90 34.84
N ILE A 173 -28.36 -0.37 33.62
CA ILE A 173 -29.05 0.89 33.34
C ILE A 173 -30.56 0.68 33.59
N ASP A 174 -31.13 1.51 34.45
CA ASP A 174 -32.44 1.31 35.06
C ASP A 174 -33.24 2.63 35.05
N VAL A 175 -34.54 2.54 34.74
CA VAL A 175 -35.47 3.67 34.91
C VAL A 175 -35.81 3.83 36.38
N LYS A 176 -35.30 4.91 36.98
CA LYS A 176 -35.41 5.17 38.41
C LYS A 176 -36.85 5.14 38.89
N ASP A 177 -37.06 4.47 40.03
CA ASP A 177 -38.36 4.27 40.70
C ASP A 177 -39.43 3.64 39.80
N MET A 178 -39.04 2.94 38.72
CA MET A 178 -39.95 2.45 37.68
C MET A 178 -40.89 3.55 37.16
N SER A 179 -40.39 4.79 37.07
CA SER A 179 -41.19 5.92 36.60
C SER A 179 -41.76 5.64 35.21
N GLN A 180 -43.00 6.07 34.99
CA GLN A 180 -43.63 6.12 33.65
C GLN A 180 -43.73 7.57 33.13
N ALA A 181 -43.23 8.54 33.90
CA ALA A 181 -43.30 9.94 33.55
C ALA A 181 -42.16 10.35 32.60
N VAL A 182 -42.47 11.29 31.70
CA VAL A 182 -41.48 12.08 30.95
C VAL A 182 -40.59 12.83 31.93
N GLY A 183 -39.28 12.80 31.71
CA GLY A 183 -38.27 13.34 32.61
C GLY A 183 -37.85 12.38 33.73
N GLY A 184 -38.36 11.14 33.75
CA GLY A 184 -37.89 10.11 34.67
C GLY A 184 -36.38 9.88 34.52
N GLN A 185 -35.62 9.97 35.60
CA GLN A 185 -34.17 9.87 35.54
C GLN A 185 -33.71 8.43 35.32
N ILE A 186 -32.52 8.30 34.74
CA ILE A 186 -31.87 7.01 34.52
C ILE A 186 -30.72 6.86 35.50
N HIS A 187 -30.66 5.72 36.17
CA HIS A 187 -29.62 5.40 37.15
C HIS A 187 -29.05 4.00 36.89
N GLN A 188 -27.97 3.64 37.57
CA GLN A 188 -27.56 2.24 37.66
C GLN A 188 -28.22 1.58 38.87
N TRP A 189 -28.63 0.32 38.73
CA TRP A 189 -29.16 -0.47 39.84
C TRP A 189 -28.76 -1.95 39.71
N ASP A 190 -28.86 -2.69 40.80
CA ASP A 190 -28.60 -4.14 40.78
C ASP A 190 -29.52 -4.82 39.76
N CYS A 191 -28.92 -5.66 38.91
CA CYS A 191 -29.64 -6.30 37.82
C CYS A 191 -30.64 -7.34 38.36
N HIS A 192 -31.93 -7.06 38.22
CA HIS A 192 -33.03 -7.93 38.66
C HIS A 192 -33.97 -8.34 37.53
N GLY A 193 -33.63 -8.00 36.28
CA GLY A 193 -34.29 -8.51 35.07
C GLY A 193 -35.72 -7.98 34.84
N GLN A 194 -36.15 -6.96 35.59
CA GLN A 194 -37.47 -6.36 35.44
C GLN A 194 -37.52 -5.45 34.19
N PRO A 195 -38.72 -5.17 33.64
CA PRO A 195 -38.87 -4.37 32.41
C PRO A 195 -38.22 -2.98 32.44
N ASN A 196 -38.06 -2.37 33.62
CA ASN A 196 -37.41 -1.07 33.78
C ASN A 196 -35.88 -1.11 33.58
N GLN A 197 -35.29 -2.30 33.45
CA GLN A 197 -33.87 -2.55 33.13
C GLN A 197 -33.67 -3.17 31.73
N GLN A 198 -34.74 -3.25 30.95
CA GLN A 198 -34.74 -3.81 29.61
C GLN A 198 -34.97 -2.71 28.59
N TRP A 199 -34.13 -2.67 27.57
CA TRP A 199 -34.12 -1.65 26.54
C TRP A 199 -34.23 -2.30 25.17
N ARG A 200 -35.30 -1.97 24.43
CA ARG A 200 -35.38 -2.30 23.01
C ARG A 200 -34.47 -1.33 22.26
N LEU A 201 -33.50 -1.88 21.53
CA LEU A 201 -32.63 -1.10 20.66
C LEU A 201 -33.26 -1.07 19.28
N GLU A 202 -33.95 0.02 19.01
CA GLU A 202 -34.57 0.28 17.72
C GLU A 202 -33.52 0.95 16.85
N ALA A 203 -33.06 0.25 15.79
CA ALA A 203 -32.17 0.88 14.83
C ALA A 203 -32.84 2.16 14.34
N VAL A 204 -32.11 3.27 14.41
CA VAL A 204 -32.60 4.53 13.84
C VAL A 204 -32.59 4.35 12.33
N THR A 205 -33.68 3.79 11.80
CA THR A 205 -34.08 4.00 10.42
C THR A 205 -34.27 5.49 10.32
N GLN A 206 -33.25 6.18 9.82
CA GLN A 206 -33.34 7.60 9.54
C GLN A 206 -34.68 7.79 8.80
N PRO A 207 -35.66 8.57 9.33
CA PRO A 207 -36.61 9.19 8.43
C PRO A 207 -35.73 9.84 7.39
N GLU A 208 -35.95 9.51 6.12
CA GLU A 208 -35.14 10.09 5.06
C GLU A 208 -35.04 11.59 5.34
N PRO A 209 -33.83 12.17 5.39
CA PRO A 209 -33.72 13.62 5.38
C PRO A 209 -34.59 14.08 4.22
N ASN A 210 -35.43 15.10 4.46
CA ASN A 210 -36.27 15.72 3.43
C ASN A 210 -35.54 15.63 2.06
N PRO A 211 -36.09 14.87 1.07
CA PRO A 211 -35.29 14.33 -0.02
C PRO A 211 -34.89 15.47 -0.94
N SER A 212 -33.73 16.06 -0.72
CA SER A 212 -33.17 16.98 -1.71
C SER A 212 -31.98 16.41 -2.43
N ALA A 213 -31.31 15.35 -1.92
CA ALA A 213 -30.34 14.63 -2.73
C ALA A 213 -29.99 13.21 -2.26
N PRO A 214 -29.82 12.27 -3.21
CA PRO A 214 -29.28 10.94 -2.92
C PRO A 214 -27.85 11.03 -2.36
N PRO A 215 -27.42 10.05 -1.52
CA PRO A 215 -26.05 9.97 -1.08
C PRO A 215 -25.08 9.87 -2.28
N LEU A 216 -23.89 10.45 -2.13
CA LEU A 216 -22.81 10.19 -3.09
C LEU A 216 -22.24 8.79 -2.83
N GLU A 217 -22.51 7.87 -3.74
CA GLU A 217 -21.96 6.52 -3.71
C GLU A 217 -20.50 6.52 -4.21
N LEU A 218 -19.56 6.11 -3.36
CA LEU A 218 -18.12 6.07 -3.65
C LEU A 218 -17.51 4.69 -3.36
N PRO A 219 -16.44 4.29 -4.05
CA PRO A 219 -15.80 4.99 -5.14
C PRO A 219 -16.64 4.95 -6.42
N LEU A 220 -16.57 6.01 -7.23
CA LEU A 220 -17.09 5.95 -8.59
C LEU A 220 -16.13 5.11 -9.43
N GLU A 221 -16.60 3.97 -9.93
CA GLU A 221 -15.81 3.10 -10.82
C GLU A 221 -16.01 3.51 -12.27
N LEU A 222 -14.92 3.88 -12.95
CA LEU A 222 -14.89 4.16 -14.38
C LEU A 222 -14.08 3.09 -15.09
N LEU A 223 -14.66 1.90 -15.16
CA LEU A 223 -14.05 0.68 -15.71
C LEU A 223 -14.78 0.25 -16.97
N SER A 224 -14.04 -0.22 -17.97
CA SER A 224 -14.59 -0.79 -19.20
C SER A 224 -13.64 -1.82 -19.81
N ASP A 225 -13.95 -2.30 -21.00
CA ASP A 225 -13.01 -3.06 -21.82
C ASP A 225 -11.83 -2.22 -22.35
N GLY A 226 -11.85 -0.89 -22.17
CA GLY A 226 -10.76 0.00 -22.59
C GLY A 226 -10.90 0.58 -23.99
N SER A 227 -11.95 0.26 -24.76
CA SER A 227 -12.09 0.79 -26.11
C SER A 227 -12.21 2.33 -26.12
N PRO A 228 -11.33 3.05 -26.84
CA PRO A 228 -11.44 4.50 -27.03
C PRO A 228 -12.73 4.93 -27.75
N SER A 229 -13.32 4.02 -28.54
CA SER A 229 -14.59 4.28 -29.25
C SER A 229 -15.83 4.21 -28.37
N LEU A 230 -15.71 3.58 -27.19
CA LEU A 230 -16.81 3.38 -26.23
C LEU A 230 -16.33 3.77 -24.82
N PRO A 231 -16.07 5.06 -24.56
CA PRO A 231 -15.58 5.51 -23.27
C PRO A 231 -16.59 5.24 -22.15
N ALA A 232 -16.12 4.81 -20.98
CA ALA A 232 -16.96 4.69 -19.80
C ALA A 232 -17.22 6.08 -19.19
N ILE A 233 -18.48 6.36 -18.88
CA ILE A 233 -18.90 7.59 -18.20
C ILE A 233 -19.59 7.19 -16.91
N SER A 234 -19.20 7.84 -15.82
CA SER A 234 -19.90 7.75 -14.53
C SER A 234 -20.30 9.14 -14.08
N GLU A 235 -21.45 9.22 -13.43
CA GLU A 235 -22.05 10.47 -12.96
C GLU A 235 -22.13 10.48 -11.43
N ALA A 236 -21.83 11.64 -10.86
CA ALA A 236 -22.09 11.94 -9.47
C ALA A 236 -23.02 13.14 -9.36
N SER A 237 -23.95 13.07 -8.43
CA SER A 237 -24.79 14.21 -8.02
C SER A 237 -24.29 14.75 -6.70
N LEU A 238 -23.98 16.04 -6.65
CA LEU A 238 -23.59 16.76 -5.45
C LEU A 238 -24.64 17.81 -5.12
N HIS A 239 -25.11 17.79 -3.89
CA HIS A 239 -26.10 18.73 -3.43
C HIS A 239 -25.45 19.84 -2.63
N VAL A 240 -25.72 21.07 -3.01
CA VAL A 240 -25.19 22.26 -2.34
C VAL A 240 -26.39 23.11 -1.96
N ASP A 241 -26.39 23.57 -0.72
CA ASP A 241 -27.38 24.54 -0.25
C ASP A 241 -27.41 25.73 -1.22
N SER A 242 -28.61 26.10 -1.68
CA SER A 242 -28.81 27.20 -2.62
C SER A 242 -28.16 28.53 -2.17
N SER A 243 -28.09 28.77 -0.86
CA SER A 243 -27.43 29.95 -0.28
C SER A 243 -25.90 29.94 -0.43
N LYS A 244 -25.31 28.75 -0.61
CA LYS A 244 -23.86 28.53 -0.76
C LYS A 244 -23.42 28.36 -2.22
N LEU A 245 -24.35 28.24 -3.17
CA LEU A 245 -24.00 28.06 -4.59
C LEU A 245 -23.15 29.21 -5.14
N GLY A 246 -23.40 30.45 -4.69
CA GLY A 246 -22.63 31.62 -5.10
C GLY A 246 -21.16 31.60 -4.63
N THR A 247 -20.83 30.81 -3.60
CA THR A 247 -19.47 30.71 -3.05
C THR A 247 -18.67 29.55 -3.64
N VAL A 248 -19.31 28.65 -4.40
CA VAL A 248 -18.62 27.53 -5.06
C VAL A 248 -17.60 28.08 -6.06
N SER A 249 -16.35 27.68 -5.91
CA SER A 249 -15.26 28.14 -6.79
C SER A 249 -14.51 26.99 -7.47
N GLN A 250 -14.52 25.79 -6.88
CA GLN A 250 -13.75 24.66 -7.41
C GLN A 250 -14.44 23.31 -7.18
N LEU A 251 -14.20 22.38 -8.09
CA LEU A 251 -14.47 20.95 -7.89
C LEU A 251 -13.19 20.31 -7.34
N TRP A 252 -13.27 19.58 -6.25
CA TRP A 252 -12.14 18.86 -5.64
C TRP A 252 -12.44 17.36 -5.60
N TRP A 253 -11.44 16.52 -5.85
CA TRP A 253 -11.59 15.07 -5.75
C TRP A 253 -10.27 14.33 -5.46
N THR A 254 -10.42 13.15 -4.86
CA THR A 254 -9.35 12.16 -4.76
C THR A 254 -9.54 11.12 -5.85
N CYS A 255 -8.47 10.81 -6.56
CA CYS A 255 -8.51 9.95 -7.72
C CYS A 255 -7.44 8.86 -7.66
N HIS A 256 -7.86 7.61 -7.82
CA HIS A 256 -6.96 6.47 -7.96
C HIS A 256 -6.79 6.09 -9.43
N ARG A 257 -5.55 6.23 -9.92
CA ARG A 257 -5.09 5.90 -11.27
C ARG A 257 -5.80 6.63 -12.42
N CYS A 258 -6.18 7.90 -12.30
CA CYS A 258 -6.70 8.70 -13.45
C CYS A 258 -5.64 9.17 -14.44
N ALA A 259 -4.36 8.85 -14.22
CA ALA A 259 -3.31 9.03 -15.20
C ALA A 259 -2.78 7.69 -15.71
N PHE A 260 -2.06 7.73 -16.84
CA PHE A 260 -1.24 6.61 -17.29
C PHE A 260 0.09 6.66 -16.55
N PHE A 261 0.48 5.53 -15.97
CA PHE A 261 1.72 5.35 -15.23
C PHE A 261 2.58 4.35 -16.01
N GLY A 262 3.11 4.80 -17.15
CA GLY A 262 3.92 3.95 -18.00
C GLY A 262 3.99 4.41 -19.46
N ALA A 263 4.98 3.87 -20.17
CA ALA A 263 5.07 4.02 -21.62
C ALA A 263 3.86 3.35 -22.30
N PRO A 264 3.36 3.93 -23.41
CA PRO A 264 2.29 3.32 -24.20
C PRO A 264 2.70 1.93 -24.70
N GLU A 265 1.70 1.13 -25.03
CA GLU A 265 1.88 -0.20 -25.59
C GLU A 265 2.85 -0.23 -26.77
N PHE A 266 3.77 -1.20 -26.77
CA PHE A 266 4.78 -1.30 -27.82
C PHE A 266 4.15 -1.77 -29.12
N GLU A 267 3.11 -2.61 -29.02
CA GLU A 267 2.53 -3.31 -30.14
C GLU A 267 1.62 -2.45 -31.02
N ALA A 268 1.37 -2.91 -32.24
CA ALA A 268 0.41 -2.28 -33.12
C ALA A 268 -1.00 -2.41 -32.54
N THR A 269 -1.73 -1.29 -32.48
CA THR A 269 -3.11 -1.27 -32.01
C THR A 269 -4.09 -1.21 -33.19
N ASN A 270 -5.25 -1.83 -33.03
CA ASN A 270 -6.34 -1.75 -34.02
C ASN A 270 -7.15 -0.45 -33.91
N GLN A 271 -6.95 0.33 -32.85
CA GLN A 271 -7.53 1.64 -32.59
C GLN A 271 -6.45 2.55 -32.00
N PRO A 272 -6.48 3.88 -32.24
CA PRO A 272 -5.48 4.78 -31.66
C PRO A 272 -5.50 4.70 -30.12
N PRO A 273 -4.37 4.48 -29.44
CA PRO A 273 -4.32 4.49 -27.98
C PRO A 273 -4.62 5.90 -27.47
N THR A 274 -5.29 5.99 -26.32
CA THR A 274 -5.57 7.28 -25.70
C THR A 274 -4.33 7.83 -25.01
N ARG A 275 -4.08 9.14 -25.16
CA ARG A 275 -2.98 9.83 -24.48
C ARG A 275 -3.39 10.43 -23.13
N ILE A 276 -4.68 10.71 -22.98
CA ILE A 276 -5.27 11.27 -21.77
C ILE A 276 -6.29 10.26 -21.27
N LYS A 277 -6.07 9.73 -20.07
CA LYS A 277 -6.87 8.64 -19.52
C LYS A 277 -8.26 9.11 -19.07
N ALA A 278 -8.32 10.29 -18.47
CA ALA A 278 -9.51 10.76 -17.78
C ALA A 278 -9.88 12.19 -18.19
N SER A 279 -11.19 12.44 -18.29
CA SER A 279 -11.75 13.79 -18.45
C SER A 279 -12.91 13.97 -17.48
N VAL A 280 -13.22 15.21 -17.13
CA VAL A 280 -14.33 15.61 -16.26
C VAL A 280 -15.15 16.72 -16.92
N ARG A 281 -16.45 16.77 -16.65
CA ARG A 281 -17.27 17.94 -16.97
C ARG A 281 -18.30 18.18 -15.88
N VAL A 282 -18.58 19.46 -15.65
CA VAL A 282 -19.59 19.90 -14.67
C VAL A 282 -20.81 20.38 -15.44
N LEU A 283 -21.88 19.59 -15.36
CA LEU A 283 -23.16 19.89 -16.01
C LEU A 283 -23.95 20.95 -15.25
N GLY A 284 -23.81 20.96 -13.91
CA GLY A 284 -24.74 21.70 -13.05
C GLY A 284 -26.06 20.95 -12.96
N GLY A 285 -27.18 21.65 -12.89
CA GLY A 285 -28.49 20.98 -12.84
C GLY A 285 -29.08 20.56 -14.18
N LEU A 286 -28.29 20.58 -15.26
CA LEU A 286 -28.69 20.02 -16.55
C LEU A 286 -28.66 18.49 -16.54
N SER A 287 -29.61 17.85 -17.23
CA SER A 287 -29.59 16.39 -17.39
C SER A 287 -28.47 15.93 -18.34
N PRO A 288 -28.06 14.65 -18.29
CA PRO A 288 -27.05 14.08 -19.19
C PRO A 288 -27.36 14.29 -20.66
N ASP A 289 -28.64 14.16 -21.04
CA ASP A 289 -29.09 14.32 -22.42
C ASP A 289 -28.99 15.78 -22.89
N GLN A 290 -29.02 16.72 -21.94
CA GLN A 290 -28.83 18.15 -22.17
C GLN A 290 -27.35 18.57 -22.10
N ALA A 291 -26.44 17.64 -21.85
CA ALA A 291 -25.02 17.96 -21.76
C ALA A 291 -24.46 18.54 -23.07
N GLY A 292 -25.10 18.25 -24.21
CA GLY A 292 -24.94 18.97 -25.48
C GLY A 292 -23.50 19.36 -25.81
N SER A 293 -23.25 20.66 -25.86
CA SER A 293 -21.98 21.31 -26.19
C SER A 293 -21.04 21.57 -25.00
N ILE A 294 -21.38 21.10 -23.79
CA ILE A 294 -20.53 21.30 -22.61
C ILE A 294 -19.23 20.50 -22.78
N PRO A 295 -18.06 21.18 -22.86
CA PRO A 295 -16.82 20.52 -23.19
C PRO A 295 -16.37 19.60 -22.06
N TRP A 296 -15.74 18.49 -22.45
CA TRP A 296 -14.93 17.70 -21.54
C TRP A 296 -13.64 18.43 -21.22
N ILE A 297 -13.27 18.48 -19.95
CA ILE A 297 -11.99 19.00 -19.49
C ILE A 297 -11.11 17.79 -19.21
N ASP A 298 -10.04 17.67 -19.98
CA ASP A 298 -9.05 16.62 -19.76
C ASP A 298 -8.40 16.79 -18.39
N ILE A 299 -8.15 15.69 -17.68
CA ILE A 299 -7.50 15.71 -16.36
C ILE A 299 -6.00 15.58 -16.58
N THR A 300 -5.29 16.71 -16.52
CA THR A 300 -3.85 16.84 -16.77
C THR A 300 -3.24 17.87 -15.83
N ASP A 301 -1.91 17.91 -15.71
CA ASP A 301 -1.23 18.95 -14.91
C ASP A 301 -1.52 20.39 -15.35
N ALA A 302 -1.93 20.58 -16.62
CA ALA A 302 -2.24 21.90 -17.18
C ALA A 302 -3.67 22.37 -16.87
N THR A 303 -4.57 21.45 -16.54
CA THR A 303 -6.02 21.71 -16.44
C THR A 303 -6.55 21.56 -15.02
N VAL A 304 -5.86 20.80 -14.16
CA VAL A 304 -6.19 20.66 -12.74
C VAL A 304 -5.04 21.10 -11.86
N LYS A 305 -5.37 21.57 -10.66
CA LYS A 305 -4.40 21.87 -9.60
C LYS A 305 -4.29 20.68 -8.66
N LEU A 306 -3.15 20.00 -8.70
CA LEU A 306 -2.79 18.95 -7.75
C LEU A 306 -2.47 19.53 -6.36
N ALA A 307 -2.68 18.72 -5.32
CA ALA A 307 -2.11 18.96 -4.00
C ALA A 307 -0.57 19.02 -4.07
N ASP A 308 0.03 19.74 -3.12
CA ASP A 308 1.43 20.15 -3.24
C ASP A 308 2.41 18.97 -3.34
N VAL A 309 2.22 17.93 -2.53
CA VAL A 309 3.09 16.74 -2.53
C VAL A 309 3.02 16.03 -3.88
N GLU A 310 1.81 15.78 -4.38
CA GLU A 310 1.59 15.11 -5.66
C GLU A 310 2.09 15.93 -6.86
N ARG A 311 1.94 17.27 -6.80
CA ARG A 311 2.42 18.20 -7.83
C ARG A 311 3.94 18.21 -7.95
N VAL A 312 4.65 18.32 -6.82
CA VAL A 312 6.12 18.45 -6.83
C VAL A 312 6.84 17.12 -6.99
N GLN A 313 6.14 16.00 -6.81
CA GLN A 313 6.67 14.64 -6.94
C GLN A 313 6.15 13.91 -8.18
N GLY A 314 6.03 14.65 -9.29
CA GLY A 314 5.90 14.10 -10.63
C GLY A 314 4.56 14.31 -11.32
N GLY A 315 3.54 14.86 -10.65
CA GLY A 315 2.30 15.28 -11.29
C GLY A 315 1.38 14.15 -11.79
N LEU A 316 0.50 14.44 -12.73
CA LEU A 316 -0.40 13.47 -13.37
C LEU A 316 0.21 12.88 -14.64
N THR A 317 0.86 13.70 -15.47
CA THR A 317 1.18 13.28 -16.84
C THR A 317 2.16 12.11 -16.86
N ARG A 318 2.95 11.93 -15.79
CA ARG A 318 3.98 10.87 -15.62
C ARG A 318 4.32 10.53 -14.15
N GLY A 319 3.53 10.98 -13.15
CA GLY A 319 4.01 11.13 -11.76
C GLY A 319 4.13 9.90 -10.88
N GLY A 320 4.57 10.12 -9.63
CA GLY A 320 4.90 9.07 -8.68
C GLY A 320 3.70 8.46 -7.92
N PHE A 321 2.57 9.16 -7.84
CA PHE A 321 1.44 8.82 -6.98
C PHE A 321 0.35 8.05 -7.72
N TYR A 322 -0.01 6.87 -7.23
CA TYR A 322 -1.15 6.12 -7.76
C TYR A 322 -2.49 6.75 -7.36
N THR A 323 -2.55 7.37 -6.18
CA THR A 323 -3.73 8.06 -5.69
C THR A 323 -3.38 9.53 -5.49
N THR A 324 -4.09 10.42 -6.18
CA THR A 324 -3.79 11.85 -6.23
C THR A 324 -4.99 12.68 -5.79
N ARG A 325 -4.72 13.81 -5.13
CA ARG A 325 -5.73 14.80 -4.77
C ARG A 325 -5.60 16.01 -5.69
N MET A 326 -6.73 16.49 -6.20
CA MET A 326 -6.74 17.57 -7.18
C MET A 326 -8.00 18.41 -7.14
N SER A 327 -7.90 19.59 -7.74
CA SER A 327 -8.98 20.55 -7.88
C SER A 327 -9.05 21.14 -9.29
N LEU A 328 -10.26 21.44 -9.75
CA LEU A 328 -10.55 22.15 -10.97
C LEU A 328 -11.23 23.46 -10.60
N THR A 329 -10.62 24.59 -10.95
CA THR A 329 -11.25 25.91 -10.80
C THR A 329 -12.42 26.02 -11.78
N LEU A 330 -13.59 26.43 -11.29
CA LEU A 330 -14.79 26.55 -12.10
C LEU A 330 -14.92 27.97 -12.68
N ASP A 331 -15.03 28.05 -14.00
CA ASP A 331 -15.24 29.32 -14.70
C ASP A 331 -16.64 29.92 -14.41
N ALA A 332 -16.85 31.17 -14.82
CA ALA A 332 -18.11 31.87 -14.60
C ALA A 332 -19.31 31.12 -15.23
N THR A 333 -19.13 30.57 -16.43
CA THR A 333 -20.18 29.83 -17.15
C THR A 333 -20.59 28.56 -16.40
N THR A 334 -19.63 27.83 -15.84
CA THR A 334 -19.87 26.60 -15.06
C THR A 334 -20.55 26.92 -13.74
N ARG A 335 -20.11 27.98 -13.05
CA ARG A 335 -20.77 28.45 -11.83
C ARG A 335 -22.22 28.89 -12.08
N ALA A 336 -22.49 29.56 -13.19
CA ALA A 336 -23.85 29.92 -13.57
C ALA A 336 -24.76 28.68 -13.75
N ARG A 337 -24.23 27.58 -14.32
CA ARG A 337 -24.98 26.31 -14.45
C ARG A 337 -25.26 25.62 -13.10
N LEU A 338 -24.37 25.76 -12.12
CA LEU A 338 -24.61 25.28 -10.75
C LEU A 338 -25.76 26.05 -10.09
N VAL A 339 -25.79 27.37 -10.26
CA VAL A 339 -26.84 28.24 -9.70
C VAL A 339 -28.19 28.05 -10.39
N ALA A 340 -28.20 27.75 -11.70
CA ALA A 340 -29.42 27.64 -12.49
C ALA A 340 -30.38 26.52 -12.04
N ALA A 341 -29.87 25.48 -11.37
CA ALA A 341 -30.68 24.38 -10.85
C ALA A 341 -30.04 23.79 -9.57
N PRO A 342 -30.30 24.43 -8.40
CA PRO A 342 -29.63 24.17 -7.12
C PRO A 342 -29.69 22.73 -6.59
N GLY A 343 -30.76 22.01 -6.93
CA GLY A 343 -31.13 20.73 -6.30
C GLY A 343 -30.23 19.55 -6.66
N ALA A 344 -29.62 19.54 -7.85
CA ALA A 344 -28.83 18.39 -8.32
C ALA A 344 -27.66 18.83 -9.20
N ASN A 345 -26.50 19.15 -8.60
CA ASN A 345 -25.32 19.49 -9.38
C ASN A 345 -24.67 18.20 -9.87
N ARG A 346 -24.76 17.93 -11.17
CA ARG A 346 -24.22 16.73 -11.80
C ARG A 346 -22.81 16.97 -12.31
N ILE A 347 -21.93 16.04 -11.97
CA ILE A 347 -20.55 15.98 -12.45
C ILE A 347 -20.40 14.64 -13.15
N GLN A 348 -19.87 14.68 -14.37
CA GLN A 348 -19.55 13.47 -15.10
C GLN A 348 -18.05 13.32 -15.21
N PHE A 349 -17.60 12.10 -14.96
CA PHE A 349 -16.25 11.64 -15.19
C PHE A 349 -16.27 10.70 -16.39
N ARG A 350 -15.21 10.74 -17.19
CA ARG A 350 -15.03 9.87 -18.36
C ARG A 350 -13.69 9.17 -18.29
N PHE A 351 -13.70 7.88 -18.53
CA PHE A 351 -12.52 7.12 -18.94
C PHE A 351 -12.47 7.11 -20.46
N ASN A 352 -11.47 7.81 -21.00
CA ASN A 352 -11.39 8.11 -22.43
C ASN A 352 -11.08 6.87 -23.27
N GLY A 353 -10.50 5.84 -22.65
CA GLY A 353 -9.98 4.65 -23.31
C GLY A 353 -8.62 4.25 -22.73
N THR A 354 -8.08 3.16 -23.25
CA THR A 354 -6.82 2.57 -22.78
C THR A 354 -5.60 3.05 -23.57
N ASP A 355 -4.45 3.06 -22.88
CA ASP A 355 -3.10 3.10 -23.44
C ASP A 355 -2.58 1.71 -23.87
N GLY A 356 -3.40 0.68 -23.65
CA GLY A 356 -3.07 -0.73 -23.86
C GLY A 356 -2.77 -1.49 -22.56
N GLU A 357 -2.67 -0.79 -21.41
CA GLU A 357 -2.31 -1.39 -20.12
C GLU A 357 -3.39 -1.19 -19.05
N SER A 358 -4.03 -0.02 -19.01
CA SER A 358 -5.06 0.31 -18.01
C SER A 358 -6.48 0.18 -18.57
N ASN A 359 -7.42 -0.39 -17.81
CA ASN A 359 -8.83 -0.52 -18.21
C ASN A 359 -9.81 0.40 -17.45
N GLY A 360 -9.29 1.38 -16.72
CA GLY A 360 -10.12 2.37 -16.01
C GLY A 360 -9.44 3.05 -14.83
N TYR A 361 -10.23 3.78 -14.05
CA TYR A 361 -9.81 4.47 -12.81
C TYR A 361 -10.98 4.60 -11.81
N ARG A 362 -10.69 5.15 -10.62
CA ARG A 362 -11.71 5.38 -9.58
C ARG A 362 -11.63 6.78 -9.00
N VAL A 363 -12.79 7.36 -8.69
CA VAL A 363 -12.91 8.57 -7.86
C VAL A 363 -13.24 8.13 -6.43
N LEU A 364 -12.35 8.42 -5.49
CA LEU A 364 -12.44 7.96 -4.09
C LEU A 364 -13.10 8.98 -3.15
N ASN A 365 -13.11 10.25 -3.54
CA ASN A 365 -13.75 11.35 -2.84
C ASN A 365 -14.07 12.46 -3.85
N LEU A 366 -15.15 13.21 -3.65
CA LEU A 366 -15.61 14.25 -4.56
C LEU A 366 -16.36 15.34 -3.79
N GLN A 367 -16.00 16.60 -4.01
CA GLN A 367 -16.53 17.75 -3.29
C GLN A 367 -16.65 18.97 -4.22
N LEU A 368 -17.69 19.79 -4.01
CA LEU A 368 -17.67 21.18 -4.45
C LEU A 368 -17.18 22.03 -3.29
N GLN A 369 -16.18 22.88 -3.53
CA GLN A 369 -15.54 23.67 -2.49
C GLN A 369 -15.62 25.17 -2.78
N ASP A 370 -15.54 25.97 -1.71
CA ASP A 370 -15.27 27.41 -1.80
C ASP A 370 -13.79 27.69 -2.12
N ALA A 371 -13.43 28.98 -2.18
CA ALA A 371 -12.08 29.42 -2.50
C ALA A 371 -11.07 29.08 -1.40
N GLN A 372 -11.55 28.80 -0.18
CA GLN A 372 -10.78 28.42 0.99
C GLN A 372 -10.59 26.90 1.09
N GLY A 373 -11.27 26.12 0.24
CA GLY A 373 -11.18 24.66 0.22
C GLY A 373 -12.18 23.95 1.14
N ASN A 374 -13.15 24.67 1.71
CA ASN A 374 -14.19 24.05 2.53
C ASN A 374 -15.20 23.35 1.61
N SER A 375 -15.55 22.10 1.94
CA SER A 375 -16.65 21.41 1.24
C SER A 375 -17.97 22.12 1.47
N LEU A 376 -18.67 22.41 0.38
CA LEU A 376 -20.00 23.01 0.35
C LEU A 376 -21.08 21.97 0.01
N ALA A 377 -20.67 20.77 -0.42
CA ALA A 377 -21.56 19.66 -0.65
C ALA A 377 -22.14 19.15 0.68
N SER A 378 -23.44 18.91 0.70
CA SER A 378 -24.24 18.53 1.88
C SER A 378 -24.77 17.10 1.82
N ASN A 379 -24.62 16.42 0.68
CA ASN A 379 -25.04 15.04 0.55
C ASN A 379 -24.15 14.13 1.40
N PRO A 380 -24.74 13.16 2.12
CA PRO A 380 -23.96 12.16 2.83
C PRO A 380 -23.16 11.33 1.82
N VAL A 381 -21.91 11.02 2.16
CA VAL A 381 -21.08 10.08 1.39
C VAL A 381 -21.43 8.68 1.86
N ARG A 382 -21.78 7.81 0.92
CA ARG A 382 -21.93 6.39 1.16
C ARG A 382 -20.83 5.64 0.42
N TYR A 383 -20.11 4.79 1.13
CA TYR A 383 -19.16 3.92 0.47
C TYR A 383 -19.87 2.65 0.00
N ALA A 384 -19.64 2.30 -1.26
CA ALA A 384 -20.16 1.10 -1.90
C ALA A 384 -19.83 -0.10 -1.03
N ASP A 385 -20.85 -0.90 -0.73
CA ASP A 385 -20.68 -2.12 0.02
C ASP A 385 -20.08 -3.20 -0.90
N ILE A 386 -18.75 -3.19 -0.96
CA ILE A 386 -17.99 -4.17 -1.74
C ILE A 386 -18.26 -5.59 -1.24
N GLN A 387 -18.57 -5.77 0.04
CA GLN A 387 -18.90 -7.09 0.56
C GLN A 387 -20.25 -7.57 0.03
N ALA A 388 -21.27 -6.72 0.00
CA ALA A 388 -22.55 -7.05 -0.64
C ALA A 388 -22.37 -7.37 -2.13
N GLU A 389 -21.55 -6.59 -2.84
CA GLU A 389 -21.25 -6.86 -4.25
C GLU A 389 -20.61 -8.26 -4.43
N LYS A 390 -19.62 -8.60 -3.60
CA LYS A 390 -18.99 -9.92 -3.61
C LYS A 390 -19.99 -11.06 -3.39
N VAL A 391 -20.89 -10.92 -2.43
CA VAL A 391 -21.93 -11.92 -2.13
C VAL A 391 -22.85 -12.11 -3.33
N ALA A 392 -23.27 -11.01 -3.99
CA ALA A 392 -24.11 -11.07 -5.18
C ALA A 392 -23.43 -11.79 -6.37
N GLY A 393 -22.11 -11.93 -6.36
CA GLY A 393 -21.35 -12.65 -7.38
C GLY A 393 -21.33 -14.17 -7.22
N GLN A 394 -21.87 -14.72 -6.13
CA GLN A 394 -21.91 -16.17 -5.91
C GLN A 394 -23.05 -16.78 -6.74
N THR A 395 -22.71 -17.39 -7.88
CA THR A 395 -23.69 -17.97 -8.83
C THR A 395 -23.75 -19.50 -8.75
N SER A 396 -24.45 -20.11 -9.71
CA SER A 396 -24.65 -21.56 -9.81
C SER A 396 -23.33 -22.34 -9.95
N SER A 397 -23.34 -23.62 -9.57
CA SER A 397 -22.17 -24.51 -9.72
C SER A 397 -21.63 -24.58 -11.15
N ALA A 398 -22.49 -24.44 -12.17
CA ALA A 398 -22.08 -24.45 -13.58
C ALA A 398 -21.21 -23.24 -13.95
N ASP A 399 -21.55 -22.04 -13.44
CA ASP A 399 -20.78 -20.83 -13.69
C ASP A 399 -19.44 -20.86 -12.97
N VAL A 400 -19.38 -21.44 -11.77
CA VAL A 400 -18.13 -21.65 -11.02
C VAL A 400 -17.18 -22.55 -11.83
N THR A 401 -17.66 -23.67 -12.35
CA THR A 401 -16.84 -24.58 -13.19
C THR A 401 -16.40 -23.91 -14.49
N ALA A 402 -17.29 -23.17 -15.16
CA ALA A 402 -16.94 -22.42 -16.36
C ALA A 402 -15.89 -21.33 -16.07
N GLY A 403 -16.07 -20.61 -14.95
CA GLY A 403 -15.15 -19.59 -14.46
C GLY A 403 -13.77 -20.14 -14.16
N GLU A 404 -13.68 -21.30 -13.51
CA GLU A 404 -12.43 -22.00 -13.24
C GLU A 404 -11.69 -22.36 -14.55
N ALA A 405 -12.41 -22.93 -15.52
CA ALA A 405 -11.84 -23.29 -16.82
C ALA A 405 -11.35 -22.07 -17.62
N LEU A 406 -11.91 -20.88 -17.37
CA LEU A 406 -11.43 -19.61 -17.94
C LEU A 406 -10.24 -19.08 -17.16
N TRP A 407 -10.28 -19.14 -15.82
CA TRP A 407 -9.22 -18.65 -14.92
C TRP A 407 -7.86 -19.29 -15.21
N TYR A 408 -7.85 -20.61 -15.42
CA TYR A 408 -6.64 -21.39 -15.75
C TYR A 408 -6.39 -21.57 -17.26
N GLY A 409 -7.31 -21.11 -18.10
CA GLY A 409 -7.25 -21.37 -19.54
C GLY A 409 -6.19 -20.53 -20.26
N GLN A 410 -5.02 -21.11 -20.52
CA GLN A 410 -3.98 -20.50 -21.34
C GLN A 410 -4.40 -20.33 -22.81
N GLY A 411 -3.86 -19.32 -23.48
CA GLY A 411 -4.15 -19.04 -24.90
C GLY A 411 -5.56 -18.51 -25.18
N LYS A 412 -6.36 -18.22 -24.15
CA LYS A 412 -7.75 -17.75 -24.28
C LYS A 412 -7.90 -16.22 -24.25
N LEU A 413 -6.86 -15.51 -23.83
CA LEU A 413 -6.89 -14.08 -23.56
C LEU A 413 -6.25 -13.28 -24.70
N LEU A 414 -6.74 -12.06 -24.92
CA LEU A 414 -6.04 -11.03 -25.68
C LEU A 414 -5.13 -10.22 -24.75
N LYS A 415 -4.07 -9.61 -25.30
CA LYS A 415 -3.24 -8.66 -24.53
C LYS A 415 -4.07 -7.50 -24.01
N SER A 416 -4.88 -6.88 -24.87
CA SER A 416 -5.85 -5.84 -24.50
C SER A 416 -6.97 -5.73 -25.54
N SER A 417 -7.94 -4.86 -25.31
CA SER A 417 -9.02 -4.58 -26.26
C SER A 417 -8.54 -3.92 -27.55
N ILE A 418 -7.43 -3.16 -27.46
CA ILE A 418 -6.83 -2.47 -28.61
C ILE A 418 -5.64 -3.22 -29.22
N VAL A 419 -5.05 -4.18 -28.50
CA VAL A 419 -4.06 -5.13 -29.02
C VAL A 419 -4.66 -6.53 -29.05
N ARG A 420 -5.30 -6.84 -30.17
CA ARG A 420 -6.04 -8.10 -30.39
C ARG A 420 -5.13 -9.29 -30.74
N ARG A 421 -3.98 -9.39 -30.07
CA ARG A 421 -3.11 -10.55 -30.15
C ARG A 421 -3.42 -11.49 -28.98
N ASN A 422 -3.51 -12.78 -29.26
CA ASN A 422 -3.62 -13.78 -28.21
C ASN A 422 -2.34 -13.80 -27.36
N ILE A 423 -2.51 -13.88 -26.05
CA ILE A 423 -1.44 -14.14 -25.09
C ILE A 423 -1.52 -15.58 -24.60
N THR A 424 -0.36 -16.17 -24.33
CA THR A 424 -0.23 -17.54 -23.82
C THR A 424 -0.69 -17.61 -22.36
N ALA A 425 -0.41 -16.58 -21.56
CA ALA A 425 -0.77 -16.54 -20.15
C ALA A 425 -2.29 -16.63 -19.89
N ALA A 426 -2.65 -17.18 -18.75
CA ALA A 426 -4.01 -17.21 -18.21
C ALA A 426 -4.17 -16.16 -17.09
N CYS A 427 -5.39 -15.95 -16.59
CA CYS A 427 -5.62 -15.04 -15.46
C CYS A 427 -4.79 -15.47 -14.23
N SER A 428 -4.77 -16.78 -13.95
CA SER A 428 -3.98 -17.42 -12.88
C SER A 428 -2.46 -17.30 -13.04
N SER A 429 -1.98 -16.85 -14.20
CA SER A 429 -0.55 -16.65 -14.45
C SER A 429 -0.07 -15.30 -13.88
N CYS A 430 -0.89 -14.25 -14.00
CA CYS A 430 -0.55 -12.91 -13.53
C CYS A 430 -1.02 -12.63 -12.09
N HIS A 431 -2.13 -13.23 -11.68
CA HIS A 431 -2.69 -13.11 -10.33
C HIS A 431 -2.22 -14.24 -9.43
N ALA A 432 -2.66 -14.22 -8.16
CA ALA A 432 -2.55 -15.42 -7.33
C ALA A 432 -3.22 -16.59 -8.05
N SER A 433 -2.60 -17.76 -8.03
CA SER A 433 -2.97 -18.95 -8.80
C SER A 433 -4.43 -19.36 -8.62
N ASP A 434 -5.04 -19.07 -7.48
CA ASP A 434 -6.43 -19.37 -7.15
C ASP A 434 -7.35 -18.12 -7.09
N GLY A 435 -6.82 -16.95 -7.42
CA GLY A 435 -7.55 -15.66 -7.44
C GLY A 435 -7.82 -15.05 -6.06
N ARG A 436 -7.19 -15.55 -4.98
CA ARG A 436 -7.41 -15.03 -3.63
C ARG A 436 -7.01 -13.57 -3.44
N ASP A 437 -6.09 -13.04 -4.22
CA ASP A 437 -5.70 -11.64 -4.17
C ASP A 437 -6.87 -10.71 -4.53
N LEU A 438 -7.66 -11.09 -5.53
CA LEU A 438 -8.87 -10.37 -5.94
C LEU A 438 -9.98 -10.46 -4.89
N GLN A 439 -10.00 -11.52 -4.09
CA GLN A 439 -10.88 -11.65 -2.93
C GLN A 439 -10.36 -10.83 -1.74
N TYR A 440 -9.08 -10.92 -1.41
CA TYR A 440 -8.47 -10.27 -0.27
C TYR A 440 -8.50 -8.74 -0.38
N PHE A 441 -8.01 -8.20 -1.49
CA PHE A 441 -7.92 -6.75 -1.72
C PHE A 441 -9.23 -6.09 -2.15
N ASN A 442 -10.38 -6.72 -1.83
CA ASN A 442 -11.71 -6.18 -2.10
C ASN A 442 -11.91 -5.64 -3.53
N TYR A 443 -11.44 -6.36 -4.55
CA TYR A 443 -11.83 -6.03 -5.93
C TYR A 443 -13.33 -6.27 -6.11
N SER A 444 -14.04 -5.33 -6.74
CA SER A 444 -15.46 -5.46 -7.11
C SER A 444 -15.67 -6.57 -8.15
N ASN A 445 -16.87 -7.14 -8.24
CA ASN A 445 -17.21 -8.04 -9.34
C ASN A 445 -17.16 -7.30 -10.67
N ASN A 446 -17.61 -6.04 -10.68
CA ASN A 446 -17.51 -5.19 -11.84
C ASN A 446 -16.05 -5.05 -12.31
N ALA A 447 -15.08 -4.84 -11.40
CA ALA A 447 -13.67 -4.76 -11.79
C ALA A 447 -13.16 -6.05 -12.44
N ILE A 448 -13.52 -7.22 -11.89
CA ILE A 448 -13.16 -8.53 -12.47
C ILE A 448 -13.74 -8.65 -13.87
N VAL A 449 -15.04 -8.39 -14.02
CA VAL A 449 -15.77 -8.49 -15.30
C VAL A 449 -15.17 -7.56 -16.36
N GLN A 450 -14.96 -6.28 -16.03
CA GLN A 450 -14.40 -5.33 -17.00
C GLN A 450 -12.95 -5.67 -17.37
N ARG A 451 -12.16 -6.21 -16.43
CA ARG A 451 -10.79 -6.67 -16.75
C ARG A 451 -10.80 -7.93 -17.61
N SER A 452 -11.73 -8.85 -17.42
CA SER A 452 -11.93 -9.98 -18.33
C SER A 452 -12.28 -9.51 -19.74
N ARG A 453 -13.17 -8.51 -19.87
CA ARG A 453 -13.52 -7.91 -21.16
C ARG A 453 -12.35 -7.19 -21.83
N PHE A 454 -11.53 -6.49 -21.06
CA PHE A 454 -10.28 -5.90 -21.53
C PHE A 454 -9.35 -6.96 -22.17
N HIS A 455 -9.36 -8.19 -21.64
CA HIS A 455 -8.63 -9.33 -22.21
C HIS A 455 -9.42 -10.15 -23.25
N GLY A 456 -10.46 -9.56 -23.86
CA GLY A 456 -11.18 -10.14 -24.99
C GLY A 456 -12.26 -11.16 -24.63
N LEU A 457 -12.55 -11.37 -23.35
CA LEU A 457 -13.66 -12.24 -22.92
C LEU A 457 -14.99 -11.49 -22.99
N SER A 458 -16.10 -12.23 -23.08
CA SER A 458 -17.44 -11.66 -22.96
C SER A 458 -17.75 -11.27 -21.51
N GLU A 459 -18.77 -10.41 -21.33
CA GLU A 459 -19.25 -10.06 -19.98
C GLU A 459 -19.71 -11.29 -19.18
N ALA A 460 -20.41 -12.22 -19.83
CA ALA A 460 -20.86 -13.47 -19.21
C ALA A 460 -19.68 -14.30 -18.70
N GLN A 461 -18.62 -14.44 -19.51
CA GLN A 461 -17.39 -15.12 -19.10
C GLN A 461 -16.69 -14.40 -17.94
N GLY A 462 -16.68 -13.06 -17.94
CA GLY A 462 -16.18 -12.29 -16.80
C GLY A 462 -16.99 -12.54 -15.52
N ARG A 463 -18.32 -12.65 -15.62
CA ARG A 463 -19.20 -12.98 -14.48
C ARG A 463 -18.95 -14.39 -13.97
N GLN A 464 -18.66 -15.35 -14.86
CA GLN A 464 -18.27 -16.71 -14.48
C GLN A 464 -16.93 -16.73 -13.73
N ILE A 465 -15.93 -15.97 -14.18
CA ILE A 465 -14.66 -15.83 -13.43
C ILE A 465 -14.89 -15.21 -12.05
N ALA A 466 -15.70 -14.15 -11.97
CA ALA A 466 -16.07 -13.56 -10.68
C ALA A 466 -16.73 -14.60 -9.77
N ALA A 467 -17.69 -15.38 -10.28
CA ALA A 467 -18.34 -16.44 -9.53
C ALA A 467 -17.37 -17.51 -9.02
N TYR A 468 -16.43 -17.95 -9.86
CA TYR A 468 -15.36 -18.87 -9.45
C TYR A 468 -14.56 -18.30 -8.27
N ILE A 469 -14.10 -17.05 -8.36
CA ILE A 469 -13.34 -16.40 -7.30
C ILE A 469 -14.17 -16.32 -6.01
N ARG A 470 -15.43 -15.83 -6.10
CA ARG A 470 -16.29 -15.68 -4.91
C ARG A 470 -16.65 -16.99 -4.26
N TYR A 471 -16.80 -18.06 -5.03
CA TYR A 471 -17.11 -19.38 -4.50
C TYR A 471 -15.86 -20.07 -3.92
N SER A 472 -14.78 -20.15 -4.70
CA SER A 472 -13.56 -20.87 -4.32
C SER A 472 -12.81 -20.19 -3.18
N GLN A 473 -12.87 -18.85 -3.13
CA GLN A 473 -12.20 -18.03 -2.12
C GLN A 473 -13.14 -17.53 -1.02
N ARG A 474 -14.30 -18.17 -0.83
CA ARG A 474 -15.29 -17.78 0.21
C ARG A 474 -14.74 -17.80 1.64
N ASN A 475 -13.69 -18.57 1.89
CA ASN A 475 -13.01 -18.67 3.18
C ASN A 475 -11.89 -17.64 3.35
N VAL A 476 -11.52 -16.90 2.28
CA VAL A 476 -10.60 -15.77 2.40
C VAL A 476 -11.35 -14.65 3.12
N PRO A 477 -10.82 -14.14 4.24
CA PRO A 477 -11.51 -13.19 5.10
C PRO A 477 -11.80 -11.88 4.35
N HIS A 478 -12.95 -11.28 4.67
CA HIS A 478 -13.22 -9.91 4.26
C HIS A 478 -12.48 -8.95 5.19
N VAL A 479 -11.48 -8.27 4.65
CA VAL A 479 -10.68 -7.29 5.38
C VAL A 479 -11.10 -5.90 4.90
N ALA A 480 -11.90 -5.18 5.70
CA ALA A 480 -12.56 -3.94 5.25
C ALA A 480 -11.57 -2.88 4.74
N GLN A 481 -10.40 -2.76 5.37
CA GLN A 481 -9.36 -1.82 4.98
C GLN A 481 -8.56 -2.24 3.74
N ALA A 482 -8.56 -3.53 3.38
CA ALA A 482 -7.91 -4.01 2.17
C ALA A 482 -8.72 -3.48 0.99
N THR A 483 -8.15 -2.63 0.15
CA THR A 483 -8.86 -2.11 -1.02
C THR A 483 -7.90 -2.01 -2.19
N PRO A 484 -8.38 -2.03 -3.46
CA PRO A 484 -7.50 -1.97 -4.62
C PRO A 484 -6.62 -0.71 -4.68
N TRP A 485 -6.99 0.34 -3.94
CA TRP A 485 -6.30 1.63 -3.88
C TRP A 485 -5.48 1.85 -2.61
N ASN A 486 -5.60 0.97 -1.61
CA ASN A 486 -4.77 1.00 -0.41
C ASN A 486 -3.51 0.15 -0.65
N PRO A 487 -2.31 0.70 -0.40
CA PRO A 487 -1.09 -0.06 -0.58
C PRO A 487 -0.97 -1.22 0.43
N PRO A 488 -0.63 -2.44 -0.04
CA PRO A 488 -0.22 -3.51 0.83
C PRO A 488 0.96 -3.07 1.71
N TYR A 489 0.91 -3.42 3.00
CA TYR A 489 1.96 -3.13 3.97
C TYR A 489 2.31 -1.64 4.15
N GLN A 490 1.42 -0.70 3.77
CA GLN A 490 1.60 0.71 4.13
C GLN A 490 1.79 0.81 5.66
N PRO A 491 2.91 1.36 6.16
CA PRO A 491 3.18 1.41 7.58
C PRO A 491 2.33 2.48 8.26
N GLY A 492 1.98 2.25 9.51
CA GLY A 492 1.23 3.18 10.33
C GLY A 492 0.83 2.60 11.68
N PRO A 493 0.43 3.46 12.62
CA PRO A 493 0.07 3.05 13.97
C PRO A 493 -1.04 1.98 14.01
N GLY A 494 -0.83 0.96 14.84
CA GLY A 494 -1.77 -0.14 15.08
C GLY A 494 -1.66 -1.30 14.09
N LEU A 495 -0.75 -1.26 13.12
CA LEU A 495 -0.62 -2.30 12.11
C LEU A 495 -0.17 -3.67 12.69
N ASP A 496 0.76 -3.68 13.64
CA ASP A 496 1.23 -4.89 14.34
C ASP A 496 0.21 -5.39 15.38
N SER A 497 -0.82 -4.62 15.72
CA SER A 497 -1.94 -5.10 16.55
C SER A 497 -2.97 -5.92 15.75
N LYS A 498 -2.98 -5.80 14.42
CA LYS A 498 -3.92 -6.52 13.55
C LYS A 498 -3.60 -8.01 13.47
N PRO A 499 -4.58 -8.90 13.22
CA PRO A 499 -4.30 -10.30 12.90
C PRO A 499 -3.33 -10.42 11.72
N ILE A 500 -2.49 -11.47 11.70
CA ILE A 500 -1.51 -11.72 10.62
C ILE A 500 -2.19 -11.66 9.23
N LEU A 501 -3.38 -12.27 9.12
CA LEU A 501 -4.15 -12.28 7.87
C LEU A 501 -4.53 -10.87 7.37
N GLU A 502 -4.62 -9.86 8.22
CA GLU A 502 -4.98 -8.49 7.81
C GLU A 502 -3.76 -7.63 7.49
N TRP A 503 -2.57 -8.14 7.73
CA TRP A 503 -1.36 -7.33 7.69
C TRP A 503 -1.02 -6.86 6.27
N ALA A 504 -1.29 -7.70 5.27
CA ALA A 504 -1.15 -7.34 3.86
C ALA A 504 -2.12 -6.23 3.41
N ALA A 505 -3.12 -5.85 4.20
CA ALA A 505 -4.02 -4.74 3.90
C ALA A 505 -3.39 -3.36 4.17
N GLY A 506 -2.30 -3.31 4.94
CA GLY A 506 -1.62 -2.07 5.34
C GLY A 506 -2.47 -1.16 6.24
N ALA A 507 -1.86 -0.05 6.69
CA ALA A 507 -2.54 1.01 7.44
C ALA A 507 -3.38 1.95 6.55
N GLY A 508 -3.31 1.78 5.22
CA GLY A 508 -4.06 2.56 4.24
C GLY A 508 -3.51 3.97 4.00
N LEU A 509 -4.09 4.67 3.02
CA LEU A 509 -3.61 5.98 2.58
C LEU A 509 -3.68 7.08 3.65
N GLY A 510 -4.53 6.93 4.67
CA GLY A 510 -4.60 7.86 5.80
C GLY A 510 -3.34 7.89 6.67
N ALA A 511 -2.46 6.89 6.55
CA ALA A 511 -1.17 6.85 7.22
C ALA A 511 -0.04 7.54 6.43
N VAL A 512 -0.34 8.14 5.27
CA VAL A 512 0.64 8.91 4.48
C VAL A 512 0.76 10.32 5.05
N LEU A 513 1.97 10.71 5.45
CA LEU A 513 2.22 12.00 6.10
C LEU A 513 2.54 13.09 5.08
N GLU A 514 2.11 14.32 5.35
CA GLU A 514 2.21 15.43 4.38
C GLU A 514 3.13 16.56 4.84
N THR A 515 3.50 16.58 6.13
CA THR A 515 4.31 17.65 6.70
C THR A 515 5.52 17.10 7.50
N PRO A 516 6.66 17.81 7.49
CA PRO A 516 7.82 17.48 8.32
C PRO A 516 7.49 17.37 9.81
N THR A 517 6.60 18.22 10.34
CA THR A 517 6.16 18.16 11.74
C THR A 517 5.50 16.81 12.07
N GLN A 518 4.57 16.36 11.22
CA GLN A 518 3.93 15.05 11.38
C GLN A 518 4.94 13.92 11.25
N ALA A 519 5.87 14.01 10.30
CA ALA A 519 6.89 12.99 10.08
C ALA A 519 7.87 12.87 11.26
N VAL A 520 8.32 13.99 11.84
CA VAL A 520 9.13 13.98 13.07
C VAL A 520 8.35 13.44 14.25
N GLN A 521 7.07 13.81 14.39
CA GLN A 521 6.20 13.27 15.44
C GLN A 521 6.02 11.76 15.31
N ALA A 522 5.80 11.25 14.10
CA ALA A 522 5.67 9.82 13.86
C ALA A 522 6.98 9.07 14.14
N LEU A 523 8.13 9.65 13.79
CA LEU A 523 9.44 9.05 14.01
C LEU A 523 9.81 8.98 15.51
N PHE A 524 9.57 10.06 16.26
CA PHE A 524 10.00 10.17 17.67
C PHE A 524 8.88 9.94 18.69
N GLY A 525 7.65 9.70 18.25
CA GLY A 525 6.47 9.49 19.10
C GLY A 525 5.91 10.75 19.78
N LYS A 526 6.54 11.92 19.58
CA LYS A 526 6.18 13.20 20.22
C LYS A 526 6.33 14.37 19.25
N PRO A 527 5.47 15.41 19.35
CA PRO A 527 5.61 16.59 18.49
C PRO A 527 6.95 17.30 18.76
N PRO A 528 7.57 17.93 17.74
CA PRO A 528 8.89 18.54 17.84
C PRO A 528 9.06 19.41 19.09
N ALA A 529 8.10 20.29 19.38
CA ALA A 529 8.14 21.20 20.53
C ALA A 529 8.30 20.53 21.90
N SER A 530 8.02 19.23 22.01
CA SER A 530 8.07 18.46 23.27
C SER A 530 9.23 17.46 23.35
N LEU A 531 10.10 17.40 22.33
CA LEU A 531 11.19 16.43 22.29
C LEU A 531 12.34 16.82 23.22
N SER A 532 12.64 15.92 24.17
CA SER A 532 13.86 15.97 24.98
C SER A 532 15.01 15.22 24.28
N GLN A 533 16.26 15.40 24.76
CA GLN A 533 17.39 14.60 24.29
C GLN A 533 17.17 13.09 24.56
N ALA A 534 16.56 12.75 25.71
CA ALA A 534 16.28 11.36 26.08
C ALA A 534 15.27 10.69 25.12
N ASP A 535 14.28 11.44 24.64
CA ASP A 535 13.31 10.93 23.65
C ASP A 535 14.01 10.60 22.32
N VAL A 536 14.92 11.49 21.86
CA VAL A 536 15.73 11.25 20.65
C VAL A 536 16.65 10.06 20.83
N ASP A 537 17.33 9.96 21.99
CA ASP A 537 18.23 8.85 22.30
C ASP A 537 17.51 7.50 22.38
N ALA A 538 16.28 7.47 22.87
CA ALA A 538 15.48 6.25 22.95
C ALA A 538 15.20 5.66 21.57
N VAL A 539 14.79 6.51 20.61
CA VAL A 539 14.52 6.09 19.22
C VAL A 539 15.81 5.80 18.48
N MET A 540 16.86 6.60 18.71
CA MET A 540 18.18 6.40 18.12
C MET A 540 19.03 5.38 18.89
N ASN A 541 18.49 4.60 19.82
CA ASN A 541 19.29 3.60 20.54
C ASN A 541 19.76 2.51 19.58
N ALA A 542 21.08 2.34 19.42
CA ALA A 542 21.68 1.34 18.54
C ALA A 542 21.41 -0.12 19.00
N ASN A 543 21.06 -0.32 20.27
CA ASN A 543 20.68 -1.63 20.81
C ASN A 543 19.16 -1.90 20.71
N ALA A 544 18.36 -0.94 20.24
CA ALA A 544 16.93 -1.12 20.04
C ALA A 544 16.64 -1.60 18.61
N THR A 545 15.38 -1.91 18.32
CA THR A 545 14.90 -2.16 16.95
C THR A 545 13.73 -1.25 16.67
N MET A 546 13.90 -0.31 15.75
CA MET A 546 12.83 0.57 15.30
C MET A 546 11.83 -0.24 14.48
N ASN A 547 10.59 -0.26 14.95
CA ASN A 547 9.50 -0.90 14.24
C ASN A 547 9.01 -0.02 13.07
N ALA A 548 9.64 -0.16 11.91
CA ALA A 548 9.29 0.61 10.71
C ALA A 548 7.88 0.31 10.16
N ARG A 549 7.15 -0.68 10.70
CA ARG A 549 5.76 -0.99 10.31
C ARG A 549 4.74 -0.13 11.06
N GLU A 550 5.08 0.31 12.27
CA GLU A 550 4.22 1.15 13.11
C GLU A 550 4.44 2.65 12.87
N VAL A 551 5.52 3.02 12.16
CA VAL A 551 5.87 4.41 11.88
C VAL A 551 5.22 4.86 10.58
N ALA A 552 4.21 5.72 10.68
CA ALA A 552 3.61 6.39 9.52
C ALA A 552 4.69 7.09 8.67
N MET A 553 4.53 7.04 7.35
CA MET A 553 5.57 7.42 6.39
C MET A 553 5.10 8.57 5.49
N PRO A 554 5.94 9.58 5.20
CA PRO A 554 5.63 10.59 4.19
C PRO A 554 5.89 10.07 2.77
N LEU A 555 5.29 8.92 2.46
CA LEU A 555 5.44 8.21 1.19
C LEU A 555 4.28 7.22 1.02
N GLN A 556 3.57 7.32 -0.10
CA GLN A 556 2.61 6.30 -0.52
C GLN A 556 3.37 5.08 -1.06
N TYR A 557 3.17 3.92 -0.46
CA TYR A 557 3.73 2.66 -0.95
C TYR A 557 3.02 2.16 -2.23
N PRO A 558 3.62 1.23 -2.98
CA PRO A 558 3.01 0.70 -4.20
C PRO A 558 1.72 -0.08 -3.90
N ASP A 559 0.62 0.25 -4.60
CA ASP A 559 -0.64 -0.51 -4.51
C ASP A 559 -0.55 -1.90 -5.16
N TRP A 560 -1.50 -2.80 -4.88
CA TRP A 560 -1.46 -4.18 -5.38
C TRP A 560 -1.27 -4.29 -6.90
N ASN A 561 -1.81 -3.37 -7.70
CA ASN A 561 -1.62 -3.42 -9.15
C ASN A 561 -0.17 -3.18 -9.57
N ALA A 562 0.61 -2.46 -8.75
CA ALA A 562 2.03 -2.25 -8.98
C ALA A 562 2.86 -3.52 -8.75
N TRP A 563 2.32 -4.51 -8.04
CA TRP A 563 2.98 -5.79 -7.76
C TRP A 563 2.77 -6.81 -8.88
N LEU A 564 1.72 -6.61 -9.70
CA LEU A 564 1.34 -7.54 -10.76
C LEU A 564 2.25 -7.38 -12.00
N PRO A 565 2.62 -8.48 -12.68
CA PRO A 565 3.39 -8.40 -13.91
C PRO A 565 2.57 -7.70 -15.01
N THR A 566 3.18 -6.74 -15.70
CA THR A 566 2.56 -6.07 -16.86
C THR A 566 2.49 -6.99 -18.08
N ILE A 567 3.46 -7.89 -18.22
CA ILE A 567 3.50 -8.96 -19.20
C ILE A 567 3.92 -10.21 -18.43
N HIS A 568 3.24 -11.33 -18.61
CA HIS A 568 3.66 -12.55 -17.94
C HIS A 568 4.89 -13.17 -18.61
N PRO A 569 5.81 -13.82 -17.88
CA PRO A 569 6.96 -14.50 -18.48
C PRO A 569 6.66 -15.43 -19.67
N LEU A 570 5.52 -16.13 -19.67
CA LEU A 570 5.07 -16.98 -20.79
C LEU A 570 4.95 -16.22 -22.13
N ASP A 571 4.72 -14.92 -22.09
CA ASP A 571 4.56 -14.07 -23.28
C ASP A 571 5.84 -13.32 -23.65
N VAL A 572 6.82 -13.29 -22.74
CA VAL A 572 8.13 -12.64 -22.92
C VAL A 572 9.15 -13.61 -23.47
N TRP A 573 9.15 -14.87 -23.02
CA TRP A 573 10.14 -15.89 -23.40
C TRP A 573 9.60 -16.90 -24.42
N PRO A 574 10.47 -17.52 -25.26
CA PRO A 574 10.03 -18.39 -26.35
C PRO A 574 9.50 -19.73 -25.84
N THR A 575 8.47 -20.27 -26.50
CA THR A 575 7.91 -21.60 -26.22
C THR A 575 8.46 -22.66 -27.20
N GLY A 576 8.93 -23.80 -26.69
CA GLY A 576 8.94 -25.09 -27.41
C GLY A 576 9.77 -25.28 -28.69
N ALA A 577 10.66 -24.37 -29.13
CA ALA A 577 11.43 -24.57 -30.37
C ALA A 577 12.82 -23.90 -30.45
N SER A 578 13.34 -23.32 -29.36
CA SER A 578 14.68 -22.70 -29.36
C SER A 578 15.75 -23.65 -28.81
N SER A 579 16.98 -23.55 -29.31
CA SER A 579 18.14 -24.28 -28.76
C SER A 579 18.57 -23.78 -27.37
N ALA A 580 17.99 -22.68 -26.87
CA ALA A 580 18.41 -22.02 -25.63
C ALA A 580 17.47 -22.24 -24.43
N GLY A 581 16.18 -22.52 -24.67
CA GLY A 581 15.18 -22.87 -23.63
C GLY A 581 13.90 -22.03 -23.66
N SER A 582 13.11 -22.10 -22.58
CA SER A 582 11.82 -21.40 -22.38
C SER A 582 11.57 -21.09 -20.90
N PHE A 583 10.54 -20.30 -20.56
CA PHE A 583 10.16 -20.12 -19.16
C PHE A 583 9.58 -21.42 -18.55
N GLU A 584 8.83 -22.17 -19.36
CA GLU A 584 8.12 -23.39 -18.95
C GLU A 584 9.04 -24.57 -18.72
N ASN A 585 10.08 -24.71 -19.55
CA ASN A 585 11.03 -25.81 -19.48
C ASN A 585 12.38 -25.38 -18.89
N GLY A 586 12.52 -24.12 -18.46
CA GLY A 586 13.81 -23.55 -18.12
C GLY A 586 14.74 -23.41 -19.31
N ALA A 587 15.91 -22.83 -19.05
CA ALA A 587 16.86 -22.45 -20.07
C ALA A 587 18.29 -22.37 -19.52
N GLN A 588 19.26 -22.47 -20.42
CA GLN A 588 20.67 -22.28 -20.15
C GLN A 588 21.20 -21.20 -21.10
N TRP A 589 21.17 -19.95 -20.65
CA TRP A 589 21.56 -18.81 -21.49
C TRP A 589 23.07 -18.48 -21.42
N SER A 590 23.81 -19.09 -20.50
CA SER A 590 25.27 -18.91 -20.35
C SER A 590 25.98 -20.26 -20.12
N GLN A 591 27.31 -20.26 -19.95
CA GLN A 591 28.08 -21.48 -19.62
C GLN A 591 27.75 -22.06 -18.22
N SER A 592 26.87 -21.43 -17.43
CA SER A 592 26.40 -21.94 -16.12
C SER A 592 25.41 -23.10 -16.23
N SER A 593 25.03 -23.69 -15.09
CA SER A 593 23.95 -24.68 -15.00
C SER A 593 22.59 -24.15 -15.49
N ARG A 594 21.72 -25.05 -15.97
CA ARG A 594 20.34 -24.76 -16.39
C ARG A 594 19.56 -24.08 -15.26
N THR A 595 18.79 -23.04 -15.62
CA THR A 595 17.92 -22.26 -14.74
C THR A 595 16.45 -22.47 -15.10
N HIS A 596 15.61 -22.77 -14.13
CA HIS A 596 14.20 -23.12 -14.27
C HIS A 596 13.33 -22.52 -13.14
N PRO A 597 13.13 -21.18 -13.10
CA PRO A 597 12.42 -20.50 -12.01
C PRO A 597 11.02 -21.07 -11.69
N LYS A 598 10.26 -21.48 -12.72
CA LYS A 598 8.94 -22.12 -12.54
C LYS A 598 9.01 -23.42 -11.73
N ALA A 599 9.98 -24.29 -11.99
CA ALA A 599 10.11 -25.58 -11.31
C ALA A 599 10.52 -25.37 -9.85
N SER A 600 11.38 -24.37 -9.59
CA SER A 600 11.78 -24.02 -8.23
C SER A 600 10.63 -23.44 -7.42
N ALA A 601 9.74 -22.66 -8.04
CA ALA A 601 8.50 -22.24 -7.38
C ALA A 601 7.60 -23.44 -7.03
N GLU A 602 7.45 -24.40 -7.94
CA GLU A 602 6.68 -25.63 -7.72
C GLU A 602 7.30 -26.49 -6.61
N GLN A 603 8.63 -26.56 -6.53
CA GLN A 603 9.37 -27.28 -5.48
C GLN A 603 9.13 -26.66 -4.09
N ILE A 604 9.20 -25.33 -3.98
CA ILE A 604 8.93 -24.61 -2.72
C ILE A 604 7.50 -24.89 -2.26
N GLU A 605 6.53 -24.77 -3.17
CA GLU A 605 5.12 -25.00 -2.86
C GLU A 605 4.86 -26.44 -2.41
N ALA A 606 5.49 -27.42 -3.06
CA ALA A 606 5.41 -28.83 -2.66
C ALA A 606 6.01 -29.06 -1.26
N TRP A 607 7.17 -28.43 -0.98
CA TRP A 607 7.81 -28.53 0.33
C TRP A 607 6.92 -27.94 1.44
N LEU A 608 6.37 -26.74 1.26
CA LEU A 608 5.50 -26.10 2.25
C LEU A 608 4.25 -26.93 2.54
N LYS A 609 3.67 -27.54 1.50
CA LYS A 609 2.52 -28.46 1.64
C LYS A 609 2.84 -29.71 2.46
N ALA A 610 4.07 -30.21 2.36
CA ALA A 610 4.51 -31.42 3.06
C ALA A 610 4.86 -31.18 4.56
N HIS A 611 5.15 -29.94 4.96
CA HIS A 611 5.70 -29.61 6.29
C HIS A 611 4.73 -28.90 7.23
N LYS A 612 3.46 -29.33 7.25
CA LYS A 612 2.49 -28.86 8.26
C LYS A 612 2.96 -29.18 9.68
N ASN A 613 2.55 -28.37 10.65
CA ASN A 613 2.82 -28.69 12.05
C ASN A 613 2.10 -30.00 12.48
N PRO A 614 2.41 -30.58 13.65
CA PRO A 614 1.80 -31.84 14.11
C PRO A 614 0.26 -31.83 14.19
N ASN A 615 -0.36 -30.66 14.25
CA ASN A 615 -1.81 -30.48 14.25
C ASN A 615 -2.40 -30.33 12.83
N GLY A 616 -1.58 -30.48 11.79
CA GLY A 616 -2.00 -30.32 10.40
C GLY A 616 -2.25 -28.86 9.98
N GLN A 617 -1.73 -27.88 10.74
CA GLN A 617 -1.93 -26.45 10.52
C GLN A 617 -0.66 -25.76 9.99
N TYR A 618 -0.85 -24.64 9.29
CA TYR A 618 0.20 -23.73 8.84
C TYR A 618 0.42 -22.59 9.85
N GLY A 619 1.52 -21.83 9.71
CA GLY A 619 1.78 -20.62 10.49
C GLY A 619 2.48 -20.82 11.84
N ASP A 620 2.68 -22.06 12.28
CA ASP A 620 3.65 -22.40 13.33
C ASP A 620 4.71 -23.32 12.71
N TRP A 621 5.96 -22.83 12.70
CA TRP A 621 7.11 -23.50 12.10
C TRP A 621 8.17 -23.87 13.16
N SER A 622 7.76 -23.93 14.42
CA SER A 622 8.62 -24.33 15.54
C SER A 622 9.04 -25.80 15.48
N HIS A 623 8.24 -26.65 14.84
CA HIS A 623 8.50 -28.09 14.70
C HIS A 623 9.63 -28.44 13.74
N LEU A 624 10.00 -27.53 12.83
CA LEU A 624 11.05 -27.79 11.84
C LEU A 624 12.40 -28.08 12.52
N THR A 625 13.03 -29.16 12.10
CA THR A 625 14.41 -29.51 12.44
C THR A 625 15.39 -28.50 11.82
N PRO A 626 16.62 -28.38 12.36
CA PRO A 626 17.65 -27.53 11.73
C PRO A 626 17.94 -27.90 10.27
N SER A 627 17.87 -29.18 9.89
CA SER A 627 18.05 -29.63 8.51
C SER A 627 16.93 -29.16 7.59
N GLU A 628 15.68 -29.29 8.03
CA GLU A 628 14.51 -28.83 7.26
C GLU A 628 14.51 -27.31 7.09
N ARG A 629 14.89 -26.56 8.14
CA ARG A 629 15.07 -25.09 8.07
C ARG A 629 16.13 -24.71 7.04
N ASN A 630 17.28 -25.39 7.05
CA ASN A 630 18.35 -25.14 6.09
C ASN A 630 17.92 -25.49 4.65
N GLU A 631 17.14 -26.57 4.48
CA GLU A 631 16.62 -26.99 3.18
C GLU A 631 15.68 -25.92 2.58
N ILE A 632 14.63 -25.53 3.30
CA ILE A 632 13.67 -24.54 2.77
C ILE A 632 14.33 -23.17 2.57
N GLN A 633 15.26 -22.79 3.46
CA GLN A 633 16.01 -21.55 3.29
C GLN A 633 16.89 -21.58 2.04
N SER A 634 17.47 -22.74 1.70
CA SER A 634 18.19 -22.95 0.44
C SER A 634 17.26 -22.79 -0.76
N TYR A 635 16.03 -23.34 -0.71
CA TYR A 635 15.06 -23.15 -1.78
C TYR A 635 14.64 -21.69 -1.97
N PHE A 636 14.27 -20.98 -0.88
CA PHE A 636 13.96 -19.56 -0.96
C PHE A 636 15.13 -18.74 -1.52
N SER A 637 16.35 -19.05 -1.08
CA SER A 637 17.54 -18.35 -1.55
C SER A 637 17.79 -18.61 -3.04
N ASN A 638 17.72 -19.87 -3.46
CA ASN A 638 17.94 -20.29 -4.84
C ASN A 638 16.89 -19.73 -5.78
N PHE A 639 15.61 -19.74 -5.41
CA PHE A 639 14.52 -19.23 -6.25
C PHE A 639 14.76 -17.78 -6.71
N GLY A 640 15.14 -16.89 -5.79
CA GLY A 640 15.48 -15.50 -6.16
C GLY A 640 16.68 -15.44 -7.11
N TRP A 641 17.78 -16.11 -6.78
CA TRP A 641 18.99 -16.11 -7.61
C TRP A 641 18.82 -16.79 -8.97
N GLU A 642 17.97 -17.80 -9.04
CA GLU A 642 17.67 -18.52 -10.27
C GLU A 642 16.84 -17.67 -11.21
N GLY A 643 15.86 -16.92 -10.69
CA GLY A 643 15.17 -15.88 -11.47
C GLY A 643 16.15 -14.85 -12.01
N TYR A 644 17.08 -14.37 -11.18
CA TYR A 644 18.12 -13.44 -11.60
C TYR A 644 19.08 -13.99 -12.67
N ARG A 645 19.52 -15.24 -12.51
CA ARG A 645 20.39 -15.94 -13.48
C ARG A 645 19.67 -16.26 -14.77
N PHE A 646 18.38 -16.58 -14.71
CA PHE A 646 17.53 -16.78 -15.89
C PHE A 646 17.48 -15.53 -16.76
N LEU A 647 17.56 -14.35 -16.15
CA LEU A 647 17.66 -13.08 -16.87
C LEU A 647 19.07 -12.78 -17.41
N GLY A 648 20.11 -13.37 -16.81
CA GLY A 648 21.49 -13.30 -17.28
C GLY A 648 22.55 -13.00 -16.23
N GLY A 649 22.14 -12.54 -15.04
CA GLY A 649 23.00 -12.26 -13.89
C GLY A 649 24.16 -11.27 -14.11
N GLY A 650 24.16 -10.11 -13.45
CA GLY A 650 25.32 -9.23 -13.36
C GLY A 650 24.97 -7.75 -13.19
N ARG A 651 25.79 -6.98 -12.45
CA ARG A 651 25.64 -5.53 -12.28
C ARG A 651 26.47 -4.76 -13.34
N GLY A 652 25.86 -3.79 -14.03
CA GLY A 652 26.53 -2.77 -14.84
C GLY A 652 27.02 -3.29 -16.21
N ASN A 653 26.71 -2.54 -17.28
CA ASN A 653 27.16 -2.76 -18.67
C ASN A 653 26.82 -4.10 -19.39
N HIS A 654 25.57 -4.60 -19.33
CA HIS A 654 25.14 -5.82 -20.05
C HIS A 654 24.24 -5.62 -21.29
N ILE A 655 24.60 -4.69 -22.18
CA ILE A 655 24.65 -5.10 -23.60
C ILE A 655 26.00 -5.79 -23.73
N ALA A 656 26.08 -7.06 -23.35
CA ALA A 656 27.34 -7.79 -23.38
C ALA A 656 27.91 -7.72 -24.80
N SER A 657 29.20 -7.39 -24.91
CA SER A 657 29.95 -7.49 -26.17
C SER A 657 30.06 -8.93 -26.66
N SER A 658 29.71 -9.93 -25.83
CA SER A 658 29.60 -11.34 -26.20
C SER A 658 28.57 -12.11 -25.34
N GLY A 659 27.69 -12.89 -25.99
CA GLY A 659 26.70 -13.76 -25.36
C GLY A 659 25.26 -13.20 -25.31
N GLU A 660 24.26 -14.09 -25.33
CA GLU A 660 22.84 -13.76 -25.26
C GLU A 660 22.23 -14.30 -23.96
N TYR A 661 21.63 -13.45 -23.11
CA TYR A 661 20.92 -13.88 -21.91
C TYR A 661 19.39 -13.77 -22.03
N GLY A 662 18.65 -14.36 -21.07
CA GLY A 662 17.20 -14.39 -21.10
C GLY A 662 16.55 -13.01 -21.20
N ALA A 663 17.10 -11.98 -20.56
CA ALA A 663 16.58 -10.62 -20.67
C ALA A 663 16.72 -10.06 -22.09
N GLN A 664 17.84 -10.33 -22.79
CA GLN A 664 18.05 -9.92 -24.18
C GLN A 664 17.16 -10.70 -25.15
N VAL A 665 16.92 -11.98 -24.89
CA VAL A 665 15.98 -12.82 -25.67
C VAL A 665 14.58 -12.22 -25.56
N GLY A 666 14.11 -12.03 -24.33
CA GLY A 666 12.80 -11.46 -24.06
C GLY A 666 12.66 -10.06 -24.65
N ALA A 667 13.70 -9.24 -24.52
CA ALA A 667 13.73 -7.92 -25.12
C ALA A 667 13.62 -7.96 -26.64
N ARG A 668 14.33 -8.86 -27.32
CA ARG A 668 14.22 -9.01 -28.78
C ARG A 668 12.82 -9.42 -29.20
N LEU A 669 12.19 -10.33 -28.46
CA LEU A 669 10.83 -10.79 -28.74
C LEU A 669 9.80 -9.68 -28.53
N LEU A 670 9.93 -8.88 -27.48
CA LEU A 670 9.10 -7.71 -27.27
C LEU A 670 9.35 -6.63 -28.33
N ALA A 671 10.61 -6.37 -28.67
CA ALA A 671 10.99 -5.40 -29.70
C ALA A 671 10.46 -5.79 -31.09
N ALA A 672 10.44 -7.08 -31.42
CA ALA A 672 9.87 -7.58 -32.66
C ALA A 672 8.36 -7.35 -32.78
N ARG A 673 7.67 -7.12 -31.66
CA ARG A 673 6.24 -6.77 -31.64
C ARG A 673 6.02 -5.25 -31.70
N ALA A 674 7.06 -4.44 -31.59
CA ALA A 674 6.93 -2.99 -31.53
C ALA A 674 6.41 -2.38 -32.84
N SER A 675 5.62 -1.31 -32.75
CA SER A 675 5.01 -0.61 -33.89
C SER A 675 5.31 0.87 -33.87
N SER A 676 5.85 1.46 -34.94
CA SER A 676 6.13 2.91 -34.98
C SER A 676 4.89 3.79 -34.78
N ALA A 677 3.69 3.29 -35.11
CA ALA A 677 2.43 4.03 -35.03
C ALA A 677 1.95 4.30 -33.59
N THR A 678 2.19 3.36 -32.66
CA THR A 678 1.82 3.48 -31.25
C THR A 678 2.89 4.17 -30.41
N THR A 679 4.07 4.34 -30.98
CA THR A 679 5.32 4.61 -30.26
C THR A 679 5.95 5.96 -30.63
N GLY A 680 5.48 6.60 -31.70
CA GLY A 680 6.04 7.83 -32.25
C GLY A 680 6.04 9.07 -31.35
N SER A 681 5.31 9.07 -30.21
CA SER A 681 5.31 10.19 -29.25
C SER A 681 6.37 10.10 -28.17
N ASP A 682 7.05 8.96 -28.00
CA ASP A 682 8.09 8.80 -26.98
C ASP A 682 9.24 7.86 -27.44
N PRO A 683 10.13 8.30 -28.34
CA PRO A 683 11.20 7.46 -28.88
C PRO A 683 12.12 6.81 -27.84
N ALA A 684 12.25 7.41 -26.65
CA ALA A 684 13.08 6.88 -25.56
C ALA A 684 12.51 5.59 -24.95
N SER A 685 11.21 5.36 -25.12
CA SER A 685 10.51 4.16 -24.64
C SER A 685 10.75 2.92 -25.52
N PHE A 686 11.41 3.05 -26.67
CA PHE A 686 11.56 1.97 -27.68
C PHE A 686 13.01 1.57 -27.95
N THR A 687 13.89 1.79 -26.97
CA THR A 687 15.28 1.32 -27.02
C THR A 687 15.36 -0.15 -26.61
N THR A 688 16.38 -0.88 -27.06
CA THR A 688 16.65 -2.25 -26.58
C THR A 688 16.65 -2.34 -25.05
N ASN A 689 17.20 -1.33 -24.37
CA ASN A 689 17.22 -1.26 -22.91
C ASN A 689 15.80 -1.14 -22.32
N ALA A 690 14.87 -0.41 -22.96
CA ALA A 690 13.48 -0.35 -22.51
C ALA A 690 12.78 -1.72 -22.55
N PHE A 691 13.06 -2.50 -23.59
CA PHE A 691 12.51 -3.86 -23.72
C PHE A 691 13.15 -4.83 -22.71
N ILE A 692 14.46 -4.73 -22.47
CA ILE A 692 15.14 -5.44 -21.38
C ILE A 692 14.51 -5.07 -20.03
N GLU A 693 14.19 -3.79 -19.85
CA GLU A 693 13.53 -3.28 -18.66
C GLU A 693 12.16 -3.93 -18.40
N ARG A 694 11.29 -3.96 -19.42
CA ARG A 694 9.99 -4.67 -19.37
C ARG A 694 10.17 -6.15 -19.03
N ALA A 695 11.11 -6.82 -19.69
CA ALA A 695 11.30 -8.26 -19.54
C ALA A 695 11.67 -8.62 -18.10
N VAL A 696 12.64 -7.92 -17.51
CA VAL A 696 13.04 -8.22 -16.13
C VAL A 696 11.99 -7.82 -15.11
N MET A 697 11.36 -6.65 -15.24
CA MET A 697 10.28 -6.25 -14.33
C MET A 697 9.13 -7.26 -14.32
N SER A 698 8.80 -7.82 -15.49
CA SER A 698 7.81 -8.89 -15.63
C SER A 698 8.16 -10.15 -14.83
N MET A 699 9.43 -10.57 -14.88
CA MET A 699 9.92 -11.71 -14.11
C MET A 699 9.96 -11.44 -12.60
N LEU A 700 10.42 -10.24 -12.20
CA LEU A 700 10.47 -9.86 -10.79
C LEU A 700 9.07 -9.78 -10.18
N HIS A 701 8.10 -9.14 -10.86
CA HIS A 701 6.70 -9.14 -10.40
C HIS A 701 6.14 -10.55 -10.26
N TRP A 702 6.42 -11.45 -11.20
CA TRP A 702 6.01 -12.85 -11.06
C TRP A 702 6.61 -13.52 -9.81
N ASN A 703 7.90 -13.32 -9.53
CA ASN A 703 8.54 -13.82 -8.29
C ASN A 703 7.85 -13.26 -7.03
N VAL A 704 7.50 -11.98 -7.04
CA VAL A 704 6.83 -11.31 -5.92
C VAL A 704 5.46 -11.91 -5.65
N ILE A 705 4.66 -12.15 -6.69
CA ILE A 705 3.34 -12.76 -6.53
C ILE A 705 3.47 -14.17 -5.93
N LYS A 706 4.44 -14.97 -6.37
CA LYS A 706 4.67 -16.31 -5.78
C LYS A 706 5.04 -16.24 -4.30
N GLN A 707 5.85 -15.26 -3.92
CA GLN A 707 6.22 -15.05 -2.51
C GLN A 707 5.06 -14.58 -1.66
N TRP A 708 4.26 -13.65 -2.17
CA TRP A 708 3.02 -13.23 -1.51
C TRP A 708 2.09 -14.43 -1.31
N GLU A 709 1.89 -15.27 -2.33
CA GLU A 709 1.09 -16.49 -2.23
C GLU A 709 1.61 -17.42 -1.13
N TRP A 710 2.91 -17.70 -1.10
CA TRP A 710 3.48 -18.57 -0.08
C TRP A 710 3.34 -17.99 1.32
N ALA A 711 3.62 -16.69 1.47
CA ALA A 711 3.55 -16.03 2.75
C ALA A 711 2.14 -16.04 3.31
N HIS A 712 1.17 -15.70 2.47
CA HIS A 712 -0.22 -15.61 2.87
C HIS A 712 -0.87 -16.99 3.05
N THR A 713 -0.56 -17.96 2.18
CA THR A 713 -1.15 -19.32 2.24
C THR A 713 -0.63 -20.13 3.42
N HIS A 714 0.68 -20.06 3.65
CA HIS A 714 1.35 -20.93 4.61
C HIS A 714 1.69 -20.20 5.92
N GLY A 715 1.15 -19.00 6.12
CA GLY A 715 1.33 -18.21 7.34
C GLY A 715 2.78 -17.84 7.60
N LEU A 716 3.55 -17.50 6.56
CA LEU A 716 4.95 -17.07 6.73
C LEU A 716 5.04 -15.60 7.16
N GLU A 717 3.99 -14.82 6.94
CA GLU A 717 3.84 -13.42 7.36
C GLU A 717 3.90 -13.28 8.89
N GLY A 718 5.09 -13.18 9.49
CA GLY A 718 5.21 -13.24 10.96
C GLY A 718 6.29 -14.16 11.49
N ASN A 719 6.65 -15.18 10.72
CA ASN A 719 7.30 -16.38 11.24
C ASN A 719 8.75 -16.54 10.80
N GLN A 720 9.31 -15.48 10.23
CA GLN A 720 10.68 -15.42 9.79
C GLN A 720 11.74 -15.75 10.86
N GLN A 721 11.47 -15.60 12.17
CA GLN A 721 12.39 -16.05 13.24
C GLN A 721 12.66 -17.56 13.18
N TRP A 722 11.75 -18.33 12.58
CA TRP A 722 11.91 -19.75 12.36
C TRP A 722 12.78 -20.08 11.13
N PHE A 723 12.82 -19.19 10.15
CA PHE A 723 13.53 -19.42 8.89
C PHE A 723 14.90 -18.72 8.85
N ILE A 724 15.05 -17.62 9.61
CA ILE A 724 16.25 -16.80 9.69
C ILE A 724 16.77 -16.86 11.12
N GLY A 725 17.97 -17.41 11.29
CA GLY A 725 18.60 -17.57 12.59
C GLY A 725 19.83 -18.46 12.55
N ASP A 726 20.40 -18.71 13.73
CA ASP A 726 21.56 -19.59 13.89
C ASP A 726 21.23 -20.77 14.80
N PHE A 727 21.69 -21.96 14.40
CA PHE A 727 21.70 -23.12 15.28
C PHE A 727 22.97 -23.12 16.13
N ASN A 728 22.81 -22.98 17.45
CA ASN A 728 23.91 -23.11 18.38
C ASN A 728 24.25 -24.60 18.54
N SER A 729 25.37 -25.03 17.96
CA SER A 729 25.82 -26.43 17.96
C SER A 729 26.22 -26.94 19.35
N THR A 730 26.55 -26.05 20.29
CA THR A 730 26.92 -26.38 21.68
C THR A 730 25.67 -26.59 22.53
N THR A 731 24.71 -25.67 22.49
CA THR A 731 23.47 -25.76 23.28
C THR A 731 22.38 -26.56 22.58
N LYS A 732 22.59 -26.92 21.30
CA LYS A 732 21.60 -27.55 20.42
C LYS A 732 20.30 -26.74 20.31
N THR A 733 20.38 -25.41 20.42
CA THR A 733 19.22 -24.52 20.36
C THR A 733 19.23 -23.66 19.10
N TRP A 734 18.05 -23.38 18.56
CA TRP A 734 17.87 -22.40 17.49
C TRP A 734 17.66 -21.01 18.08
N ARG A 735 18.38 -20.02 17.56
CA ARG A 735 18.15 -18.60 17.86
C ARG A 735 17.65 -17.91 16.60
N GLY A 736 16.34 -17.67 16.55
CA GLY A 736 15.72 -16.86 15.51
C GLY A 736 16.22 -15.41 15.57
N ARG A 737 16.42 -14.82 14.39
CA ARG A 737 16.95 -13.44 14.25
C ARG A 737 16.11 -12.54 13.35
N GLY A 738 14.98 -13.05 12.89
CA GLY A 738 14.00 -12.27 12.14
C GLY A 738 13.27 -11.23 13.00
N GLU A 739 12.86 -10.11 12.40
CA GLU A 739 11.88 -9.22 13.02
C GLU A 739 10.53 -9.95 13.24
N VAL A 740 9.65 -9.45 14.09
CA VAL A 740 8.26 -9.95 14.09
C VAL A 740 7.59 -9.44 12.81
N ARG A 741 6.69 -10.22 12.17
CA ARG A 741 5.94 -9.77 10.96
C ARG A 741 6.82 -9.28 9.83
N GLY A 742 7.67 -10.15 9.31
CA GLY A 742 8.37 -9.91 8.06
C GLY A 742 8.48 -11.19 7.27
N TRP A 743 9.03 -11.07 6.06
CA TRP A 743 9.04 -12.14 5.07
C TRP A 743 10.35 -12.94 5.12
N PRO A 744 10.31 -14.29 5.02
CA PRO A 744 11.52 -15.12 5.05
C PRO A 744 12.28 -15.15 3.71
N PHE A 745 11.81 -14.44 2.67
CA PHE A 745 12.37 -14.49 1.31
C PHE A 745 13.53 -13.52 1.14
N ASN A 746 14.72 -13.95 1.52
CA ASN A 746 15.81 -13.02 1.81
C ASN A 746 16.81 -12.81 0.66
N THR A 747 16.39 -12.95 -0.61
CA THR A 747 17.22 -12.77 -1.83
C THR A 747 16.48 -12.04 -2.98
N VAL A 748 16.97 -12.13 -4.23
CA VAL A 748 16.60 -11.37 -5.46
C VAL A 748 15.11 -11.43 -5.87
N SER A 749 14.24 -10.85 -5.04
CA SER A 749 12.78 -11.05 -5.10
C SER A 749 12.00 -9.74 -4.91
N VAL A 750 10.98 -9.66 -4.05
CA VAL A 750 10.27 -8.39 -3.72
C VAL A 750 11.23 -7.26 -3.31
N PHE A 751 12.39 -7.65 -2.78
CA PHE A 751 13.48 -6.80 -2.36
C PHE A 751 14.41 -6.29 -3.46
N PHE A 752 14.27 -6.81 -4.68
CA PHE A 752 14.93 -6.29 -5.89
C PHE A 752 13.94 -5.63 -6.85
N LEU A 753 12.66 -5.57 -6.47
CA LEU A 753 11.67 -4.84 -7.25
C LEU A 753 11.87 -3.32 -7.15
N ALA A 754 12.53 -2.88 -6.08
CA ALA A 754 13.07 -1.54 -6.01
C ALA A 754 14.15 -1.37 -7.09
N PRO A 755 13.91 -0.54 -8.11
CA PRO A 755 14.95 -0.25 -9.09
C PRO A 755 16.16 0.45 -8.42
N HIS A 756 17.31 -0.21 -8.31
CA HIS A 756 18.62 0.37 -7.91
C HIS A 756 19.20 1.48 -8.85
N MET A 757 18.38 2.17 -9.64
CA MET A 757 18.58 2.06 -11.08
C MET A 757 18.05 3.29 -11.86
N LEU A 758 18.91 4.25 -12.19
CA LEU A 758 18.54 5.53 -12.80
C LEU A 758 19.38 5.83 -14.05
N TYR A 759 18.94 6.84 -14.80
CA TYR A 759 19.66 7.41 -15.95
C TYR A 759 21.05 7.91 -15.52
N GLN A 760 22.11 7.20 -15.87
CA GLN A 760 23.47 7.76 -15.91
C GLN A 760 23.88 7.92 -17.37
N ALA A 761 24.27 9.13 -17.75
CA ALA A 761 25.10 9.29 -18.93
C ALA A 761 26.49 8.78 -18.54
N ASP A 762 27.04 7.84 -19.29
CA ASP A 762 28.46 7.56 -19.17
C ASP A 762 29.20 8.74 -19.81
N GLU A 763 29.68 9.64 -18.94
CA GLU A 763 30.40 10.86 -19.33
C GLU A 763 31.69 10.54 -20.11
N SER A 764 32.24 9.33 -19.98
CA SER A 764 33.49 8.92 -20.63
C SER A 764 33.31 8.37 -22.05
N SER A 765 32.16 7.76 -22.34
CA SER A 765 31.90 7.13 -23.65
C SER A 765 30.90 7.86 -24.53
N GLY A 766 30.19 8.86 -23.99
CA GLY A 766 29.10 9.55 -24.68
C GLY A 766 27.88 8.64 -24.97
N LYS A 767 27.91 7.40 -24.49
CA LYS A 767 26.80 6.45 -24.59
C LYS A 767 25.93 6.58 -23.35
N VAL A 768 24.62 6.49 -23.54
CA VAL A 768 23.68 6.37 -22.43
C VAL A 768 23.79 4.94 -21.91
N THR A 769 24.50 4.74 -20.81
CA THR A 769 24.38 3.51 -20.03
C THR A 769 23.09 3.65 -19.24
N ARG A 770 21.99 3.28 -19.89
CA ARG A 770 20.70 3.10 -19.23
C ARG A 770 20.87 1.85 -18.40
N GLU A 771 21.54 2.00 -17.27
CA GLU A 771 22.04 0.81 -16.63
C GLU A 771 20.84 -0.01 -16.17
N TRP A 772 19.67 0.61 -15.89
CA TRP A 772 18.66 -0.13 -15.17
C TRP A 772 17.23 0.48 -14.98
N TYR A 773 16.29 -0.36 -14.49
CA TYR A 773 14.81 -0.23 -14.45
C TYR A 773 14.20 1.09 -13.90
N LEU A 774 13.07 1.51 -14.49
CA LEU A 774 12.27 2.73 -14.24
C LEU A 774 12.81 4.04 -14.86
N ALA A 775 13.86 4.00 -15.70
CA ALA A 775 14.29 5.10 -16.56
C ALA A 775 13.37 5.41 -17.77
N TRP A 776 12.07 5.09 -17.67
CA TRP A 776 11.14 5.01 -18.80
C TRP A 776 10.74 6.39 -19.29
N GLU A 777 10.90 7.39 -18.41
CA GLU A 777 10.48 8.75 -18.63
C GLU A 777 11.70 9.64 -18.39
N ARG A 778 12.56 9.78 -19.41
CA ARG A 778 13.64 10.81 -19.41
C ARG A 778 13.08 12.19 -19.02
N SER A 779 11.82 12.43 -19.33
CA SER A 779 11.09 13.67 -19.04
C SER A 779 10.49 13.76 -17.63
N ASN A 780 10.53 12.72 -16.79
CA ASN A 780 10.03 12.76 -15.40
C ASN A 780 10.91 12.01 -14.40
N ILE A 781 12.13 12.50 -14.23
CA ILE A 781 13.11 11.89 -13.33
C ILE A 781 12.63 11.85 -11.87
N VAL A 782 11.89 12.86 -11.41
CA VAL A 782 11.36 12.95 -10.03
C VAL A 782 10.33 11.84 -9.77
N GLY A 783 9.40 11.61 -10.70
CA GLY A 783 8.43 10.51 -10.61
C GLY A 783 9.10 9.15 -10.54
N SER A 784 10.19 8.94 -11.31
CA SER A 784 10.99 7.71 -11.22
C SER A 784 11.67 7.55 -9.87
N TYR A 785 12.38 8.58 -9.38
CA TYR A 785 12.99 8.55 -8.03
C TYR A 785 11.97 8.25 -6.93
N TYR A 786 10.77 8.83 -7.02
CA TYR A 786 9.71 8.57 -6.06
C TYR A 786 9.30 7.09 -6.05
N ARG A 787 8.97 6.52 -7.22
CA ARG A 787 8.54 5.12 -7.35
C ARG A 787 9.64 4.16 -6.88
N THR A 788 10.88 4.46 -7.20
CA THR A 788 12.07 3.76 -6.70
C THR A 788 12.10 3.75 -5.18
N ASN A 789 12.00 4.92 -4.55
CA ASN A 789 12.03 5.05 -3.10
C ASN A 789 10.86 4.34 -2.42
N ALA A 790 9.66 4.34 -3.04
CA ALA A 790 8.50 3.63 -2.50
C ALA A 790 8.78 2.14 -2.27
N TRP A 791 9.42 1.47 -3.23
CA TRP A 791 9.82 0.06 -3.08
C TRP A 791 10.96 -0.14 -2.07
N TYR A 792 11.97 0.73 -2.03
CA TYR A 792 13.06 0.62 -1.06
C TYR A 792 12.59 0.85 0.38
N GLN A 793 11.71 1.82 0.59
CA GLN A 793 11.15 2.08 1.92
C GLN A 793 10.24 0.92 2.35
N MET A 794 9.44 0.38 1.43
CA MET A 794 8.64 -0.81 1.70
C MET A 794 9.51 -2.02 2.06
N GLN A 795 10.63 -2.21 1.37
CA GLN A 795 11.61 -3.21 1.77
C GLN A 795 12.09 -2.96 3.21
N VAL A 796 12.40 -1.74 3.63
CA VAL A 796 12.79 -1.48 5.03
C VAL A 796 11.67 -1.83 6.02
N SER A 797 10.40 -1.75 5.63
CA SER A 797 9.26 -2.11 6.48
C SER A 797 9.04 -3.62 6.62
N ILE A 798 9.14 -4.39 5.53
CA ILE A 798 8.78 -5.83 5.51
C ILE A 798 9.98 -6.78 5.40
N ASN A 799 11.16 -6.26 5.06
CA ASN A 799 12.40 -7.02 5.05
C ASN A 799 12.96 -7.09 6.47
N PRO A 800 13.19 -8.29 6.99
CA PRO A 800 13.83 -8.44 8.28
C PRO A 800 15.34 -8.31 8.34
N GLY A 801 15.97 -8.14 7.19
CA GLY A 801 17.39 -8.37 6.99
C GLY A 801 17.72 -9.85 6.95
N ALA A 802 18.34 -10.28 5.86
CA ALA A 802 18.83 -11.64 5.75
C ALA A 802 20.06 -11.77 6.63
N GLN A 803 20.06 -12.63 7.64
CA GLN A 803 21.24 -12.79 8.50
C GLN A 803 22.33 -13.68 7.87
N GLY A 804 22.56 -13.54 6.55
CA GLY A 804 23.56 -14.28 5.78
C GLY A 804 24.68 -13.36 5.27
N ASP A 805 25.85 -13.95 5.02
CA ASP A 805 27.13 -13.30 4.67
C ASP A 805 27.09 -12.25 3.56
N TRP A 806 26.03 -12.24 2.74
CA TRP A 806 25.84 -11.35 1.60
C TRP A 806 24.71 -10.32 1.75
N VAL A 807 23.78 -10.52 2.70
CA VAL A 807 22.47 -9.84 2.66
C VAL A 807 22.00 -9.40 4.06
N ASN A 808 22.94 -9.15 4.98
CA ASN A 808 22.74 -8.54 6.30
C ASN A 808 22.23 -7.09 6.24
N PHE A 809 21.45 -6.72 5.25
CA PHE A 809 20.79 -5.42 5.19
C PHE A 809 19.42 -5.63 4.53
N SER A 810 18.54 -4.64 4.65
CA SER A 810 17.65 -4.37 3.53
C SER A 810 18.53 -4.34 2.28
N VAL A 811 18.32 -5.26 1.32
CA VAL A 811 19.17 -5.36 0.14
C VAL A 811 19.39 -3.94 -0.38
N ASP A 812 20.65 -3.52 -0.52
CA ASP A 812 20.96 -2.26 -1.17
C ASP A 812 20.49 -0.99 -0.41
N TRP A 813 20.44 -1.03 0.92
CA TRP A 813 20.22 0.15 1.77
C TRP A 813 21.12 1.38 1.48
N PRO A 814 22.39 1.30 1.00
CA PRO A 814 23.13 2.50 0.66
C PRO A 814 22.45 3.28 -0.48
N TYR A 815 21.74 2.56 -1.35
CA TYR A 815 20.94 3.15 -2.41
C TYR A 815 19.72 3.86 -1.85
N LEU A 816 19.03 3.31 -0.85
CA LEU A 816 17.94 4.04 -0.18
C LEU A 816 18.44 5.39 0.35
N THR A 817 19.58 5.40 1.05
CA THR A 817 20.14 6.66 1.57
C THR A 817 20.54 7.64 0.46
N GLY A 818 21.02 7.12 -0.68
CA GLY A 818 21.36 7.94 -1.84
C GLY A 818 20.12 8.44 -2.62
N PHE A 819 19.06 7.65 -2.70
CA PHE A 819 17.86 7.99 -3.48
C PHE A 819 16.95 8.97 -2.77
N ASP A 820 16.85 8.95 -1.45
CA ASP A 820 16.15 10.01 -0.71
C ASP A 820 16.91 11.35 -0.85
N GLU A 821 18.25 11.32 -0.84
CA GLU A 821 19.08 12.50 -1.09
C GLU A 821 18.94 13.01 -2.53
N LEU A 822 19.04 12.13 -3.54
CA LEU A 822 18.85 12.50 -4.95
C LEU A 822 17.44 13.01 -5.24
N LEU A 823 16.42 12.42 -4.62
CA LEU A 823 15.04 12.89 -4.72
C LEU A 823 14.90 14.29 -4.10
N SER A 824 15.45 14.50 -2.89
CA SER A 824 15.47 15.80 -2.21
C SER A 824 16.13 16.88 -3.09
N GLN A 825 17.28 16.56 -3.69
CA GLN A 825 18.00 17.46 -4.60
C GLN A 825 17.23 17.73 -5.90
N SER A 826 16.63 16.70 -6.50
CA SER A 826 15.89 16.81 -7.77
C SER A 826 14.59 17.59 -7.62
N VAL A 827 13.89 17.44 -6.49
CA VAL A 827 12.72 18.25 -6.14
C VAL A 827 13.14 19.70 -5.87
N GLY A 828 14.28 19.90 -5.19
CA GLY A 828 14.82 21.22 -4.89
C GLY A 828 13.99 22.00 -3.86
N THR A 829 14.24 23.31 -3.77
CA THR A 829 13.64 24.18 -2.73
C THR A 829 13.07 25.49 -3.29
N SER A 830 12.80 25.54 -4.60
CA SER A 830 12.38 26.75 -5.32
C SER A 830 11.06 27.37 -4.85
N THR A 831 10.22 26.60 -4.16
CA THR A 831 8.95 27.06 -3.57
C THR A 831 8.75 26.39 -2.20
N PRO A 832 7.85 26.90 -1.34
CA PRO A 832 7.52 26.24 -0.06
C PRO A 832 7.13 24.76 -0.21
N ALA A 833 6.34 24.41 -1.23
CA ALA A 833 5.94 23.02 -1.49
C ALA A 833 7.13 22.11 -1.83
N HIS A 834 8.02 22.56 -2.72
CA HIS A 834 9.26 21.86 -3.05
C HIS A 834 10.15 21.69 -1.81
N ALA A 835 10.32 22.76 -1.01
CA ALA A 835 11.09 22.71 0.22
C ALA A 835 10.51 21.72 1.25
N ASN A 836 9.18 21.70 1.40
CA ASN A 836 8.45 20.75 2.25
C ASN A 836 8.69 19.30 1.80
N ALA A 837 8.51 19.01 0.51
CA ALA A 837 8.70 17.67 -0.05
C ALA A 837 10.16 17.20 0.02
N ALA A 838 11.13 18.09 -0.21
CA ALA A 838 12.55 17.79 -0.01
C ALA A 838 12.84 17.45 1.46
N PHE A 839 12.28 18.20 2.41
CA PHE A 839 12.46 17.94 3.84
C PHE A 839 11.81 16.62 4.30
N LEU A 840 10.66 16.24 3.74
CA LEU A 840 10.08 14.91 3.96
C LEU A 840 11.05 13.78 3.55
N SER A 841 11.72 13.92 2.41
CA SER A 841 12.76 12.97 1.97
C SER A 841 13.96 12.94 2.93
N ASP A 842 14.37 14.09 3.46
CA ASP A 842 15.45 14.16 4.45
C ASP A 842 15.07 13.45 5.77
N ILE A 843 13.79 13.48 6.18
CA ILE A 843 13.31 12.75 7.36
C ILE A 843 13.28 11.23 7.12
N ARG A 844 12.89 10.78 5.92
CA ARG A 844 12.99 9.36 5.54
C ARG A 844 14.44 8.89 5.53
N LEU A 845 15.36 9.72 5.06
CA LEU A 845 16.80 9.48 5.14
C LEU A 845 17.28 9.33 6.61
N LEU A 846 16.77 10.17 7.52
CA LEU A 846 17.07 10.05 8.95
C LEU A 846 16.59 8.70 9.51
N GLN A 847 15.34 8.32 9.23
CA GLN A 847 14.77 7.04 9.64
C GLN A 847 15.61 5.85 9.12
N ALA A 848 16.00 5.88 7.84
CA ALA A 848 16.84 4.84 7.23
C ALA A 848 18.20 4.69 7.94
N ARG A 849 18.82 5.81 8.32
CA ARG A 849 20.09 5.81 9.09
C ARG A 849 19.91 5.25 10.51
N ILE A 850 18.81 5.59 11.18
CA ILE A 850 18.49 5.05 12.52
C ILE A 850 18.34 3.52 12.46
N LYS A 851 17.50 3.01 11.54
CA LYS A 851 17.30 1.57 11.37
C LYS A 851 18.60 0.85 11.00
N SER A 852 19.42 1.48 10.16
CA SER A 852 20.73 0.92 9.78
C SER A 852 21.66 0.76 10.98
N ALA A 853 21.73 1.75 11.88
CA ALA A 853 22.53 1.67 13.10
C ALA A 853 22.09 0.53 14.03
N GLN A 854 20.79 0.36 14.18
CA GLN A 854 20.21 -0.71 14.98
C GLN A 854 20.47 -2.09 14.39
N TYR A 855 20.44 -2.20 13.07
CA TYR A 855 20.72 -3.45 12.38
C TYR A 855 22.18 -3.86 12.48
N VAL A 856 23.12 -2.92 12.33
CA VAL A 856 24.58 -3.15 12.44
C VAL A 856 24.97 -3.77 13.78
N ASN A 857 24.19 -3.49 14.82
CA ASN A 857 24.41 -4.01 16.16
C ASN A 857 24.06 -5.51 16.33
N ASN A 858 23.47 -6.16 15.31
CA ASN A 858 23.14 -7.59 15.32
C ASN A 858 24.37 -8.51 15.11
N ASP A 859 25.47 -8.25 15.80
CA ASP A 859 26.69 -9.07 15.80
C ASP A 859 27.38 -9.26 14.43
N ILE A 860 27.20 -8.32 13.49
CA ILE A 860 27.98 -8.33 12.23
C ILE A 860 29.47 -8.13 12.56
N PRO A 861 30.41 -8.98 12.09
CA PRO A 861 31.83 -8.76 12.38
C PRO A 861 32.36 -7.51 11.67
N LEU A 862 33.33 -6.83 12.29
CA LEU A 862 34.05 -5.71 11.66
C LEU A 862 34.99 -6.18 10.53
N TYR A 863 35.59 -7.35 10.69
CA TYR A 863 36.44 -8.00 9.71
C TYR A 863 36.62 -9.47 10.11
N VAL A 864 36.76 -10.38 9.14
CA VAL A 864 37.03 -11.80 9.40
C VAL A 864 38.41 -12.16 8.81
N PRO A 865 39.48 -12.16 9.61
CA PRO A 865 40.85 -12.34 9.13
C PRO A 865 41.13 -13.71 8.50
N THR A 866 40.37 -14.73 8.87
CA THR A 866 40.59 -16.12 8.44
C THR A 866 39.96 -16.45 7.09
N GLN A 867 39.17 -15.54 6.51
CA GLN A 867 38.56 -15.72 5.19
C GLN A 867 39.50 -15.20 4.11
N THR A 868 40.17 -16.13 3.41
CA THR A 868 41.15 -15.87 2.35
C THR A 868 40.55 -15.73 0.95
N ASN A 869 39.24 -15.97 0.81
CA ASN A 869 38.52 -15.65 -0.42
C ASN A 869 38.67 -14.15 -0.68
N GLY A 870 38.69 -13.73 -1.95
CA GLY A 870 38.76 -12.31 -2.31
C GLY A 870 37.79 -11.46 -1.49
N LEU A 871 38.20 -10.23 -1.16
CA LEU A 871 37.44 -9.17 -0.49
C LEU A 871 35.95 -9.13 -0.88
N ILE A 872 35.59 -9.43 -2.13
CA ILE A 872 34.18 -9.48 -2.57
C ILE A 872 33.31 -10.52 -1.83
N ASN A 873 33.94 -11.58 -1.32
CA ASN A 873 33.34 -12.73 -0.65
C ASN A 873 33.68 -12.82 0.85
N ASN A 874 34.46 -11.87 1.39
CA ASN A 874 34.75 -11.80 2.82
C ASN A 874 33.50 -11.29 3.56
N ARG A 875 33.09 -11.93 4.65
CA ARG A 875 31.99 -11.48 5.53
C ARG A 875 32.21 -10.05 6.05
N GLY A 876 33.48 -9.66 6.20
CA GLY A 876 33.92 -8.31 6.52
C GLY A 876 33.76 -7.28 5.40
N ARG A 877 33.41 -7.66 4.17
CA ARG A 877 33.03 -6.72 3.10
C ARG A 877 31.81 -5.90 3.47
N PHE A 878 30.81 -6.60 4.01
CA PHE A 878 29.55 -6.07 4.54
C PHE A 878 29.65 -5.74 6.03
N SER A 879 30.88 -5.54 6.51
CA SER A 879 31.16 -5.31 7.92
C SER A 879 30.46 -4.08 8.49
N ARG A 880 30.39 -4.05 9.82
CA ARG A 880 30.13 -2.82 10.58
C ARG A 880 31.04 -1.66 10.11
N ALA A 881 32.24 -1.93 9.57
CA ALA A 881 33.18 -0.93 9.09
C ALA A 881 32.75 -0.30 7.75
N GLN A 882 32.16 -1.06 6.83
CA GLN A 882 31.63 -0.50 5.59
C GLN A 882 30.44 0.42 5.87
N VAL A 883 29.56 0.02 6.79
CA VAL A 883 28.34 0.77 7.16
C VAL A 883 28.67 2.05 7.91
N LEU A 884 29.81 2.07 8.62
CA LEU A 884 30.29 3.24 9.32
C LEU A 884 30.42 4.47 8.40
N LYS A 885 30.67 4.28 7.10
CA LYS A 885 30.73 5.41 6.17
C LYS A 885 29.44 6.24 6.11
N HIS A 886 28.29 5.62 6.35
CA HIS A 886 26.99 6.30 6.41
C HIS A 886 26.55 6.60 7.87
N LEU A 887 26.99 5.80 8.85
CA LEU A 887 26.64 6.02 10.26
C LEU A 887 27.60 6.96 11.01
N ALA A 888 28.71 7.37 10.40
CA ALA A 888 29.61 8.35 10.99
C ALA A 888 28.84 9.65 11.31
N PRO A 889 28.99 10.22 12.53
CA PRO A 889 28.30 11.43 12.93
C PRO A 889 28.57 12.62 12.00
N THR A 890 29.72 12.63 11.31
CA THR A 890 30.06 13.64 10.30
C THR A 890 29.03 13.77 9.18
N ASN A 891 28.36 12.68 8.79
CA ASN A 891 27.30 12.74 7.78
C ASN A 891 26.03 13.45 8.26
N PHE A 892 25.89 13.60 9.56
CA PHE A 892 24.82 14.38 10.15
C PHE A 892 25.16 15.87 10.21
N MET A 893 26.42 16.26 9.92
CA MET A 893 26.88 17.65 10.01
C MET A 893 27.11 18.27 8.62
N ASP A 894 27.76 17.53 7.73
CA ASP A 894 28.08 17.99 6.38
C ASP A 894 27.88 16.85 5.35
N GLN A 895 27.78 17.22 4.06
CA GLN A 895 27.68 16.24 2.99
C GLN A 895 29.00 15.45 2.84
N ALA A 896 28.87 14.12 2.80
CA ALA A 896 29.94 13.13 2.98
C ALA A 896 31.09 13.17 1.96
N THR A 897 30.96 13.93 0.87
CA THR A 897 31.85 13.94 -0.32
C THR A 897 32.53 15.30 -0.58
N THR A 898 32.30 16.30 0.28
CA THR A 898 32.79 17.67 0.07
C THR A 898 33.86 18.07 1.09
N GLN A 899 34.58 19.18 0.85
CA GLN A 899 35.62 19.73 1.74
C GLN A 899 35.09 20.27 3.10
N GLY A 900 33.93 19.80 3.57
CA GLY A 900 33.29 20.26 4.81
C GLY A 900 32.57 21.61 4.68
N THR A 901 32.24 22.04 3.47
CA THR A 901 31.62 23.35 3.19
C THR A 901 30.11 23.27 2.96
N SER A 902 29.57 22.11 2.60
CA SER A 902 28.15 21.90 2.35
C SER A 902 27.42 21.39 3.59
N ARG A 903 26.49 22.20 4.10
CA ARG A 903 25.64 21.84 5.25
C ARG A 903 24.82 20.58 4.98
N THR A 904 24.69 19.74 6.01
CA THR A 904 23.77 18.60 6.01
C THR A 904 22.31 19.01 5.79
N PRO A 905 21.49 18.18 5.12
CA PRO A 905 20.04 18.37 5.08
C PRO A 905 19.38 18.37 6.47
N PHE A 906 19.96 17.67 7.46
CA PHE A 906 19.35 17.59 8.80
C PHE A 906 19.38 18.91 9.58
N SER A 907 20.18 19.90 9.15
CA SER A 907 20.16 21.24 9.73
C SER A 907 18.78 21.91 9.61
N LYS A 908 17.93 21.47 8.67
CA LYS A 908 16.55 21.91 8.53
C LYS A 908 15.68 21.56 9.73
N LEU A 909 16.07 20.61 10.58
CA LEU A 909 15.35 20.29 11.83
C LEU A 909 15.25 21.50 12.78
N GLU A 910 16.19 22.45 12.70
CA GLU A 910 16.11 23.72 13.43
C GLU A 910 14.87 24.56 13.06
N GLN A 911 14.31 24.36 11.86
CA GLN A 911 13.08 25.04 11.42
C GLN A 911 11.83 24.54 12.14
N LEU A 912 11.86 23.31 12.66
CA LEU A 912 10.73 22.71 13.40
C LEU A 912 10.80 23.02 14.88
N GLN A 913 12.00 23.04 15.44
CA GLN A 913 12.26 23.39 16.83
C GLN A 913 13.75 23.75 16.98
N THR A 914 14.02 24.89 17.61
CA THR A 914 15.39 25.28 17.94
C THR A 914 16.08 24.22 18.81
N GLY A 915 17.28 23.81 18.39
CA GLY A 915 18.09 22.79 19.05
C GLY A 915 17.66 21.35 18.77
N LEU A 916 16.69 21.10 17.89
CA LEU A 916 16.31 19.73 17.50
C LEU A 916 17.41 19.06 16.65
N TYR A 917 18.03 19.82 15.74
CA TYR A 917 19.15 19.32 14.96
C TYR A 917 20.31 18.88 15.88
N LEU A 918 20.63 19.71 16.89
CA LEU A 918 21.66 19.38 17.87
C LEU A 918 21.33 18.10 18.67
N LYS A 919 20.05 17.87 19.00
CA LYS A 919 19.62 16.62 19.67
C LYS A 919 19.83 15.39 18.80
N VAL A 920 19.48 15.48 17.52
CA VAL A 920 19.69 14.39 16.55
C VAL A 920 21.19 14.14 16.33
N LEU A 921 22.01 15.19 16.29
CA LEU A 921 23.46 15.05 16.23
C LEU A 921 24.02 14.33 17.47
N ASN A 922 23.59 14.70 18.67
CA ASN A 922 23.98 14.00 19.91
C ASN A 922 23.54 12.53 19.90
N GLY A 923 22.34 12.23 19.37
CA GLY A 923 21.85 10.87 19.17
C GLY A 923 22.75 10.07 18.22
N ALA A 924 23.13 10.66 17.08
CA ALA A 924 24.05 10.04 16.12
C ALA A 924 25.46 9.78 16.70
N ILE A 925 26.01 10.73 17.48
CA ILE A 925 27.29 10.52 18.18
C ILE A 925 27.17 9.37 19.18
N ASN A 926 26.06 9.27 19.90
CA ASN A 926 25.84 8.17 20.83
C ASN A 926 25.67 6.82 20.14
N GLN A 927 24.94 6.75 19.02
CA GLN A 927 24.89 5.55 18.17
C GLN A 927 26.29 5.10 17.77
N PHE A 928 27.10 6.03 17.26
CA PHE A 928 28.47 5.76 16.91
C PHE A 928 29.29 5.26 18.10
N ASN A 929 29.14 5.90 19.26
CA ASN A 929 29.83 5.52 20.48
C ASN A 929 29.50 4.09 20.92
N VAL A 930 28.22 3.72 20.94
CA VAL A 930 27.77 2.36 21.25
C VAL A 930 28.32 1.35 20.23
N LEU A 931 28.30 1.71 18.95
CA LEU A 931 28.66 0.79 17.87
C LEU A 931 30.16 0.61 17.66
N TYR A 932 31.02 1.56 18.01
CA TYR A 932 32.41 1.50 17.54
C TYR A 932 33.45 1.75 18.61
N THR A 933 33.16 2.59 19.61
CA THR A 933 34.23 3.15 20.45
C THR A 933 34.90 2.16 21.40
N ASP A 934 34.20 1.08 21.75
CA ASP A 934 34.74 0.03 22.64
C ASP A 934 35.42 -1.11 21.85
N THR A 935 35.59 -0.95 20.54
CA THR A 935 36.24 -1.96 19.68
C THR A 935 37.76 -1.87 19.77
N ASN A 936 38.42 -3.02 19.96
CA ASN A 936 39.87 -3.15 19.83
C ASN A 936 40.36 -2.76 18.41
N PRO A 937 41.36 -1.86 18.26
CA PRO A 937 41.98 -1.53 16.97
C PRO A 937 42.44 -2.76 16.17
N ALA A 938 42.84 -3.86 16.84
CA ALA A 938 43.24 -5.10 16.17
C ALA A 938 42.09 -5.83 15.45
N SER A 939 40.83 -5.53 15.80
CA SER A 939 39.64 -6.04 15.10
C SER A 939 39.37 -5.30 13.79
N TRP A 940 40.08 -4.20 13.53
CA TRP A 940 40.02 -3.47 12.27
C TRP A 940 41.03 -4.04 11.27
N ARG A 941 40.65 -4.02 10.00
CA ARG A 941 41.53 -4.42 8.90
C ARG A 941 42.62 -3.37 8.67
N ARG A 942 43.87 -3.79 8.40
CA ARG A 942 44.94 -2.91 7.89
C ARG A 942 44.78 -2.68 6.39
N CYS A 943 44.99 -1.46 5.93
CA CYS A 943 44.83 -1.13 4.51
C CYS A 943 45.90 -1.81 3.64
N ASP A 944 45.49 -2.31 2.47
CA ASP A 944 46.40 -2.72 1.41
C ASP A 944 46.21 -1.80 0.18
N PRO A 945 47.09 -0.80 -0.02
CA PRO A 945 46.97 0.14 -1.13
C PRO A 945 47.22 -0.52 -2.50
N ALA A 946 47.72 -1.77 -2.55
CA ALA A 946 47.89 -2.51 -3.79
C ALA A 946 46.69 -3.43 -4.12
N ASN A 947 45.76 -3.62 -3.18
CA ASN A 947 44.59 -4.45 -3.43
C ASN A 947 43.59 -3.70 -4.34
N THR A 948 43.33 -4.28 -5.51
CA THR A 948 42.48 -3.74 -6.57
C THR A 948 41.29 -4.63 -6.91
N GLU A 949 40.86 -5.49 -5.99
CA GLU A 949 39.78 -6.46 -6.24
C GLU A 949 38.44 -5.84 -6.70
N LEU A 950 38.24 -4.54 -6.47
CA LEU A 950 37.09 -3.77 -6.97
C LEU A 950 37.40 -2.92 -8.22
N GLY A 951 38.50 -3.19 -8.92
CA GLY A 951 38.95 -2.45 -10.09
C GLY A 951 39.67 -1.13 -9.79
N GLU A 952 39.74 -0.72 -8.53
CA GLU A 952 40.51 0.42 -8.04
C GLU A 952 41.15 0.08 -6.68
N PRO A 953 42.26 0.73 -6.29
CA PRO A 953 42.90 0.47 -5.00
C PRO A 953 41.94 0.68 -3.82
N GLU A 954 42.07 -0.09 -2.73
CA GLU A 954 41.21 0.01 -1.54
C GLU A 954 40.94 1.42 -0.99
N PRO A 955 41.93 2.33 -0.94
CA PRO A 955 41.71 3.74 -0.60
C PRO A 955 40.65 4.43 -1.43
N TYR A 956 40.55 4.05 -2.70
CA TYR A 956 39.60 4.56 -3.67
C TYR A 956 38.33 3.73 -3.65
N ALA A 957 38.38 2.40 -3.58
CA ALA A 957 37.23 1.48 -3.66
C ALA A 957 36.11 1.64 -2.61
N GLY A 958 36.21 2.62 -1.71
CA GLY A 958 35.19 2.94 -0.73
C GLY A 958 35.29 2.12 0.57
N PHE A 959 36.34 1.33 0.74
CA PHE A 959 36.71 0.69 2.02
C PHE A 959 37.43 1.67 2.95
N ALA A 960 36.82 2.84 3.15
CA ALA A 960 37.49 4.01 3.71
C ALA A 960 37.94 3.89 5.18
N PHE A 961 37.56 2.82 5.90
CA PHE A 961 37.72 2.68 7.36
C PHE A 961 38.76 1.64 7.81
N CYS A 962 39.68 1.23 6.94
CA CYS A 962 40.85 0.47 7.35
C CYS A 962 41.89 1.37 8.04
N VAL A 963 42.78 0.78 8.84
CA VAL A 963 43.88 1.50 9.49
C VAL A 963 45.03 1.64 8.50
N ASP A 964 45.36 2.90 8.15
CA ASP A 964 46.47 3.27 7.27
C ASP A 964 47.40 4.22 8.04
N GLN A 965 48.61 3.77 8.36
CA GLN A 965 49.57 4.56 9.13
C GLN A 965 50.33 5.60 8.29
N THR A 966 50.06 5.67 6.98
CA THR A 966 50.84 6.50 6.03
C THR A 966 50.10 7.73 5.53
N ARG A 967 48.87 8.00 6.01
CA ARG A 967 48.03 9.09 5.49
C ARG A 967 48.32 10.45 6.12
N GLN A 968 47.96 11.48 5.35
CA GLN A 968 48.15 12.88 5.71
C GLN A 968 47.06 13.35 6.69
N PRO A 969 47.43 14.04 7.79
CA PRO A 969 46.49 14.52 8.80
C PRO A 969 45.51 15.55 8.24
N LEU A 970 44.45 15.84 9.00
CA LEU A 970 43.49 16.90 8.69
C LEU A 970 44.22 18.24 8.47
N ALA A 971 44.08 18.83 7.29
CA ALA A 971 44.74 20.11 7.01
C ALA A 971 44.12 21.24 7.83
N GLN A 972 44.98 22.10 8.37
CA GLN A 972 44.59 23.44 8.80
C GLN A 972 44.66 24.39 7.60
N PRO A 973 43.54 24.80 6.99
CA PRO A 973 43.54 25.99 6.15
C PRO A 973 44.00 27.22 6.94
N THR A 974 44.62 28.16 6.24
CA THR A 974 45.24 29.40 6.71
C THR A 974 44.34 30.35 7.54
N SER A 975 43.07 30.01 7.75
CA SER A 975 42.08 30.78 8.52
C SER A 975 41.80 30.22 9.93
N GLY A 976 42.46 29.14 10.37
CA GLY A 976 42.26 28.53 11.69
C GLY A 976 41.05 27.59 11.80
N ASN A 977 40.31 27.37 10.71
CA ASN A 977 39.31 26.31 10.60
C ASN A 977 39.99 25.01 10.16
N PHE A 978 39.38 23.84 10.41
CA PHE A 978 39.84 22.57 9.83
C PHE A 978 39.06 22.25 8.56
N ALA A 979 39.73 21.66 7.55
CA ALA A 979 39.09 21.20 6.33
C ALA A 979 39.54 19.78 5.94
N MET A 980 38.63 19.02 5.35
CA MET A 980 38.92 17.70 4.81
C MET A 980 39.59 17.83 3.45
N ASN A 981 40.70 17.11 3.24
CA ASN A 981 41.40 17.10 1.95
C ASN A 981 40.75 16.07 1.03
N ALA A 982 39.83 16.53 0.17
CA ALA A 982 39.19 15.66 -0.81
C ALA A 982 40.09 15.44 -2.04
N VAL A 983 40.35 14.19 -2.41
CA VAL A 983 41.00 13.81 -3.66
C VAL A 983 39.95 13.10 -4.53
N ASN A 984 39.67 13.63 -5.72
CA ASN A 984 38.59 13.14 -6.60
C ASN A 984 37.23 13.00 -5.88
N GLY A 985 36.90 13.95 -4.99
CA GLY A 985 35.63 13.94 -4.23
C GLY A 985 35.55 12.90 -3.09
N ARG A 986 36.66 12.23 -2.75
CA ARG A 986 36.72 11.24 -1.68
C ARG A 986 37.56 11.76 -0.50
N VAL A 987 37.09 11.52 0.72
CA VAL A 987 37.76 11.88 1.98
C VAL A 987 38.10 10.61 2.76
N THR A 988 39.27 10.60 3.42
CA THR A 988 39.71 9.47 4.25
C THR A 988 38.84 9.34 5.52
N ALA A 989 38.63 8.13 6.05
CA ALA A 989 37.85 8.00 7.29
C ALA A 989 38.47 8.77 8.44
N GLU A 990 39.80 8.70 8.59
CA GLU A 990 40.55 9.44 9.60
C GLU A 990 40.21 10.94 9.57
N GLN A 991 40.38 11.61 8.42
CA GLN A 991 40.05 13.02 8.27
C GLN A 991 38.57 13.29 8.55
N LYS A 992 37.68 12.39 8.11
CA LYS A 992 36.24 12.50 8.36
C LYS A 992 35.90 12.41 9.85
N GLN A 993 36.57 11.56 10.62
CA GLN A 993 36.37 11.43 12.07
C GLN A 993 36.97 12.62 12.82
N GLN A 994 38.22 12.99 12.51
CA GLN A 994 38.89 14.14 13.13
C GLN A 994 38.12 15.45 12.88
N TYR A 995 37.72 15.70 11.62
CA TYR A 995 36.88 16.84 11.26
C TYR A 995 35.54 16.80 12.00
N GLY A 996 34.91 15.63 12.07
CA GLY A 996 33.65 15.44 12.78
C GLY A 996 33.73 15.79 14.27
N VAL A 997 34.76 15.32 14.97
CA VAL A 997 35.00 15.65 16.39
C VAL A 997 35.15 17.15 16.58
N TRP A 998 35.97 17.80 15.75
CA TRP A 998 36.13 19.27 15.80
C TRP A 998 34.81 19.98 15.53
N LYS A 999 34.12 19.65 14.43
CA LYS A 999 32.89 20.30 14.00
C LYS A 999 31.76 20.14 15.01
N ALA A 1000 31.59 18.94 15.56
CA ALA A 1000 30.61 18.68 16.60
C ALA A 1000 30.87 19.53 17.85
N THR A 1001 32.15 19.74 18.20
CA THR A 1001 32.54 20.64 19.30
C THR A 1001 32.12 22.09 18.98
N GLN A 1002 32.35 22.56 17.76
CA GLN A 1002 31.94 23.91 17.33
C GLN A 1002 30.42 24.10 17.29
N LEU A 1003 29.68 23.03 16.97
CA LEU A 1003 28.21 23.03 16.96
C LEU A 1003 27.58 22.92 18.37
N GLY A 1004 28.40 22.74 19.41
CA GLY A 1004 27.91 22.63 20.80
C GLY A 1004 27.34 21.27 21.16
N ALA A 1005 27.77 20.18 20.50
CA ALA A 1005 27.37 18.83 20.90
C ALA A 1005 27.91 18.46 22.29
N GLU A 1006 27.29 17.47 22.93
CA GLU A 1006 27.58 17.11 24.32
C GLU A 1006 29.04 16.66 24.54
N ALA A 1007 29.74 17.36 25.45
CA ALA A 1007 31.17 17.17 25.68
C ALA A 1007 31.56 15.72 26.01
N GLN A 1008 30.75 15.02 26.81
CA GLN A 1008 31.03 13.61 27.17
C GLN A 1008 30.95 12.67 25.96
N ARG A 1009 29.96 12.88 25.07
CA ARG A 1009 29.80 12.07 23.85
C ARG A 1009 30.93 12.31 22.87
N ILE A 1010 31.32 13.58 22.71
CA ILE A 1010 32.46 13.99 21.88
C ILE A 1010 33.75 13.39 22.43
N GLN A 1011 33.95 13.42 23.75
CA GLN A 1011 35.17 12.90 24.36
C GLN A 1011 35.35 11.41 24.07
N LYS A 1012 34.29 10.59 24.22
CA LYS A 1012 34.37 9.15 23.90
C LYS A 1012 34.70 8.90 22.42
N TRP A 1013 34.10 9.68 21.51
CA TRP A 1013 34.41 9.62 20.08
C TRP A 1013 35.87 10.00 19.81
N ARG A 1014 36.33 11.12 20.37
CA ARG A 1014 37.71 11.63 20.25
C ARG A 1014 38.74 10.62 20.73
N ASP A 1015 38.54 10.06 21.92
CA ASP A 1015 39.46 9.08 22.51
C ASP A 1015 39.56 7.84 21.64
N TRP A 1016 38.46 7.40 21.04
CA TRP A 1016 38.48 6.31 20.08
C TRP A 1016 39.21 6.68 18.78
N THR A 1017 38.95 7.87 18.22
CA THR A 1017 39.64 8.33 17.01
C THR A 1017 41.15 8.34 17.20
N LEU A 1018 41.64 8.82 18.36
CA LEU A 1018 43.05 8.80 18.73
C LEU A 1018 43.61 7.38 18.98
N ARG A 1019 42.79 6.41 19.39
CA ARG A 1019 43.23 5.00 19.53
C ARG A 1019 43.40 4.31 18.18
N ILE A 1020 42.55 4.62 17.21
CA ILE A 1020 42.57 3.98 15.88
C ILE A 1020 43.62 4.64 14.97
N TRP A 1021 43.71 5.97 15.03
CA TRP A 1021 44.70 6.78 14.31
C TRP A 1021 45.39 7.72 15.32
N PRO A 1022 46.36 7.18 16.10
CA PRO A 1022 47.21 7.99 16.97
C PRO A 1022 48.07 8.94 16.16
#